data_AF-A3LNX6-F1
#
_entry.id   AF-A3LNX6-F1
#
_cell.length_a   1.000
_cell.length_b   1.000
_cell.length_c   1.000
_cell.angle_alpha   90.00
_cell.angle_beta   90.00
_cell.angle_gamma   90.00
#
_symmetry.space_group_name_H-M   'P 1'
#
loop_
_entity.id
_entity.type
_entity.pdbx_description
1 polymer ?
#
loop_
_entity_poly.entity_id
_entity_poly.type
_entity_poly.pdbx_seq_one_letter_code
_entity_poly.pdbx_strand_id
1 'polypeptide(L)'
;MVRRTRGAKRNKSVDSSDNDDSLSDASDEEIVTSNTPASNLDNDQKTHYFVTINSKNRNGNSSSMLGSFFETLNPFKKRKTAPAEDSIPKTPFLQLFNGQEPPEAVAKRYQLFVDTWKPQLEQIESELNQANNALFSNLLKFIDERGAKSRLPTAYVQLTTNSANNLRIMQDFNNYLKQQPKFNNTTVINLMSKNCYNIKSTFREIIKQFLEANNEEFNIQGRVNYDFDIVRDYCISNIKDLKSFHILIIIQDTNSMSNHVLNQLIRILHSYCTELPIHLVLGLSSENVGKWISGNLSNESRIIVDGNKFSSNDNIDFGFELLDKLFLNPHGMSLILHPQLTTIILNRFKYSNNSIDALIAEIKLVYMIHFYQQPLSLLLSVAPSEISSLGPVHLQRLRKLPSFKKHIELNLASKSFNYSFFKSLLTDDVVLVQEFEKASVNFGEYQKTVLNAIDIVSYLQKFGHNQSLTKHKFDLYNMIANNKFVHSVYLNELLKSISKSSELQTKVTNKFLLPISSQYQGQYETKLLLDLSAQKAPEDIIAAFRNYFKNPLLQKPIEEMLFNEVFTMNGGTITQVPEPLFEENYENLMINLIRPNLRSTLEHGLENSNPYLSNPLIVDSESSQKGTLNPTLTYLFKVYKEAPVNISIYDFYIAFKSSLDRNKIKELLEKEDEVDIDVDEVWEKLTYSWFTQNCFELMMMGLLKEKPKGDHLEKAIWKGV
;
A
#
# COMPACT_ATOMS: atom_id res chain seq x y z
N MET A 1 -5.68 -49.08 -38.84
CA MET A 1 -5.73 -50.55 -38.88
C MET A 1 -6.64 -51.03 -37.75
N VAL A 2 -7.75 -51.72 -38.10
CA VAL A 2 -8.48 -52.75 -37.32
C VAL A 2 -8.90 -52.41 -35.88
N ARG A 3 -10.15 -52.05 -35.54
CA ARG A 3 -11.45 -52.80 -35.60
C ARG A 3 -11.59 -53.86 -34.48
N ARG A 4 -12.59 -53.66 -33.60
CA ARG A 4 -13.64 -54.61 -33.09
C ARG A 4 -14.01 -54.29 -31.63
N THR A 5 -15.19 -53.75 -31.28
CA THR A 5 -16.59 -54.24 -31.36
C THR A 5 -16.99 -55.28 -30.30
N ARG A 6 -17.99 -54.92 -29.47
CA ARG A 6 -19.28 -55.61 -29.16
C ARG A 6 -19.77 -55.05 -27.81
N GLY A 7 -20.99 -54.59 -27.58
CA GLY A 7 -22.25 -54.72 -28.32
C GLY A 7 -23.29 -55.38 -27.40
N ALA A 8 -24.30 -54.63 -26.94
CA ALA A 8 -25.60 -55.18 -26.54
C ALA A 8 -26.68 -54.09 -26.62
N LYS A 9 -27.62 -54.30 -27.54
CA LYS A 9 -28.87 -53.54 -27.75
C LYS A 9 -30.00 -54.16 -26.93
N ARG A 10 -30.99 -53.35 -26.55
CA ARG A 10 -32.44 -53.68 -26.62
C ARG A 10 -33.23 -52.35 -26.58
N ASN A 11 -33.67 -51.88 -27.75
CA ASN A 11 -35.07 -51.86 -28.26
C ASN A 11 -35.98 -50.88 -27.50
N LYS A 12 -36.25 -49.69 -28.05
CA LYS A 12 -37.29 -49.33 -29.06
C LYS A 12 -38.71 -49.27 -28.47
N SER A 13 -39.26 -48.06 -28.38
CA SER A 13 -40.50 -47.67 -29.07
C SER A 13 -40.61 -46.15 -29.13
N VAL A 14 -40.79 -45.67 -30.35
CA VAL A 14 -41.12 -44.31 -30.75
C VAL A 14 -42.63 -44.19 -30.67
N ASP A 15 -43.16 -43.06 -30.21
CA ASP A 15 -44.36 -42.46 -30.80
C ASP A 15 -44.30 -40.94 -30.69
N SER A 16 -44.74 -40.33 -31.78
CA SER A 16 -44.66 -38.93 -32.18
C SER A 16 -46.07 -38.35 -32.25
N SER A 17 -46.26 -37.08 -31.86
CA SER A 17 -47.08 -36.11 -32.61
C SER A 17 -47.26 -34.79 -31.83
N ASP A 18 -46.75 -33.73 -32.45
CA ASP A 18 -47.41 -32.45 -32.76
C ASP A 18 -47.93 -31.49 -31.67
N ASN A 19 -47.29 -30.30 -31.70
CA ASN A 19 -47.82 -28.93 -31.77
C ASN A 19 -48.85 -28.44 -30.74
N ASP A 20 -48.49 -27.39 -29.99
CA ASP A 20 -49.05 -26.05 -30.24
C ASP A 20 -48.32 -24.93 -29.47
N ASP A 21 -48.20 -23.80 -30.16
CA ASP A 21 -47.64 -22.52 -29.72
C ASP A 21 -48.48 -21.84 -28.63
N SER A 22 -47.82 -21.11 -27.71
CA SER A 22 -48.01 -19.66 -27.46
C SER A 22 -47.67 -19.20 -26.02
N LEU A 23 -47.18 -17.98 -25.97
CA LEU A 23 -46.60 -17.20 -24.88
C LEU A 23 -47.51 -17.01 -23.64
N SER A 24 -46.88 -16.90 -22.46
CA SER A 24 -47.12 -15.75 -21.55
C SER A 24 -46.05 -15.63 -20.45
N ASP A 25 -45.39 -14.47 -20.42
CA ASP A 25 -44.76 -13.88 -19.24
C ASP A 25 -45.72 -13.87 -18.03
N ALA A 26 -45.18 -14.09 -16.82
CA ALA A 26 -45.32 -13.21 -15.65
C ALA A 26 -45.07 -13.97 -14.32
N SER A 27 -44.15 -13.42 -13.53
CA SER A 27 -44.14 -13.30 -12.06
C SER A 27 -44.82 -14.39 -11.21
N ASP A 28 -44.02 -15.06 -10.36
CA ASP A 28 -44.16 -15.03 -8.89
C ASP A 28 -43.26 -16.11 -8.25
N GLU A 29 -42.08 -15.71 -7.77
CA GLU A 29 -41.33 -16.53 -6.80
C GLU A 29 -42.00 -16.38 -5.43
N GLU A 30 -42.84 -17.35 -5.06
CA GLU A 30 -43.40 -17.47 -3.72
C GLU A 30 -42.28 -17.68 -2.69
N ILE A 31 -42.09 -16.66 -1.85
CA ILE A 31 -41.31 -16.72 -0.61
C ILE A 31 -42.07 -17.62 0.37
N VAL A 32 -41.69 -18.89 0.45
CA VAL A 32 -42.19 -19.80 1.49
C VAL A 32 -41.61 -19.39 2.84
N THR A 33 -42.47 -18.76 3.65
CA THR A 33 -42.21 -18.39 5.04
C THR A 33 -42.52 -19.57 5.96
N SER A 34 -41.57 -20.50 6.12
CA SER A 34 -41.66 -21.53 7.17
C SER A 34 -40.98 -21.07 8.45
N ASN A 35 -41.78 -20.52 9.36
CA ASN A 35 -41.42 -20.26 10.76
C ASN A 35 -41.25 -21.58 11.53
N THR A 36 -40.02 -22.10 11.60
CA THR A 36 -39.58 -23.05 12.63
C THR A 36 -38.12 -22.78 12.98
N PRO A 37 -37.75 -22.57 14.25
CA PRO A 37 -36.37 -22.33 14.63
C PRO A 37 -35.61 -23.66 14.59
N ALA A 38 -34.98 -23.95 13.45
CA ALA A 38 -34.02 -25.03 13.34
C ALA A 38 -32.75 -24.68 14.13
N SER A 39 -32.74 -25.04 15.40
CA SER A 39 -31.49 -25.36 16.10
C SER A 39 -30.93 -26.64 15.45
N ASN A 40 -29.61 -26.67 15.19
CA ASN A 40 -28.83 -27.78 14.63
C ASN A 40 -28.64 -27.80 13.10
N LEU A 41 -28.08 -26.75 12.51
CA LEU A 41 -27.41 -26.84 11.21
C LEU A 41 -26.16 -25.94 11.20
N ASP A 42 -25.25 -26.15 12.16
CA ASP A 42 -23.82 -25.85 11.96
C ASP A 42 -23.27 -26.86 10.96
N ASN A 43 -23.67 -26.72 9.71
CA ASN A 43 -23.19 -27.59 8.64
C ASN A 43 -21.91 -27.00 8.06
N ASP A 44 -20.81 -27.08 8.81
CA ASP A 44 -19.46 -26.57 8.47
C ASP A 44 -18.96 -26.97 7.06
N GLN A 45 -19.67 -27.86 6.37
CA GLN A 45 -19.44 -28.22 4.96
C GLN A 45 -19.96 -27.19 3.95
N LYS A 46 -20.82 -26.23 4.35
CA LYS A 46 -21.26 -25.15 3.45
C LYS A 46 -20.12 -24.14 3.25
N THR A 47 -19.87 -23.80 1.99
CA THR A 47 -18.78 -22.89 1.61
C THR A 47 -19.09 -21.42 1.86
N HIS A 48 -20.37 -21.04 1.95
CA HIS A 48 -20.80 -19.65 2.12
C HIS A 48 -22.02 -19.54 3.03
N TYR A 49 -22.00 -18.57 3.93
CA TYR A 49 -23.10 -18.22 4.82
C TYR A 49 -23.42 -16.73 4.69
N PHE A 50 -24.68 -16.41 4.40
CA PHE A 50 -25.16 -15.02 4.42
C PHE A 50 -25.73 -14.72 5.81
N VAL A 51 -24.92 -14.13 6.68
CA VAL A 51 -25.32 -13.75 8.04
C VAL A 51 -25.77 -12.29 8.04
N THR A 52 -27.07 -12.07 7.97
CA THR A 52 -27.66 -10.73 8.17
C THR A 52 -28.00 -10.55 9.64
N ILE A 53 -27.27 -9.66 10.33
CA ILE A 53 -27.61 -9.28 11.71
C ILE A 53 -28.91 -8.48 11.67
N ASN A 54 -30.03 -9.11 12.03
CA ASN A 54 -31.34 -8.45 12.10
C ASN A 54 -31.34 -7.37 13.19
N SER A 55 -31.05 -6.13 12.81
CA SER A 55 -31.12 -4.91 13.64
C SER A 55 -32.49 -4.69 14.30
N LYS A 56 -33.56 -5.33 13.78
CA LYS A 56 -34.93 -5.17 14.27
C LYS A 56 -35.24 -5.83 15.62
N ASN A 57 -34.41 -6.75 16.12
CA ASN A 57 -34.63 -7.45 17.39
C ASN A 57 -33.67 -7.01 18.52
N ARG A 58 -33.39 -5.71 18.66
CA ARG A 58 -32.70 -5.18 19.86
C ARG A 58 -33.62 -5.02 21.08
N ASN A 59 -34.94 -5.10 20.89
CA ASN A 59 -35.92 -5.08 21.97
C ASN A 59 -36.49 -6.48 22.18
N GLY A 60 -35.73 -7.36 22.82
CA GLY A 60 -36.23 -8.67 23.21
C GLY A 60 -35.12 -9.66 23.54
N ASN A 61 -34.98 -9.95 24.83
CA ASN A 61 -34.18 -10.99 25.50
C ASN A 61 -33.87 -12.28 24.69
N SER A 62 -32.98 -12.21 23.70
CA SER A 62 -32.22 -13.36 23.23
C SER A 62 -30.77 -12.95 23.02
N SER A 63 -29.96 -13.12 24.07
CA SER A 63 -28.50 -13.04 23.97
C SER A 63 -28.03 -14.09 22.99
N SER A 64 -27.72 -13.70 21.76
CA SER A 64 -27.01 -14.56 20.84
C SER A 64 -25.66 -14.91 21.48
N MET A 65 -25.28 -16.19 21.41
CA MET A 65 -24.02 -16.71 21.98
C MET A 65 -22.79 -15.92 21.49
N LEU A 66 -22.86 -15.37 20.26
CA LEU A 66 -21.87 -14.48 19.67
C LEU A 66 -21.82 -13.08 20.29
N GLY A 67 -22.97 -12.53 20.71
CA GLY A 67 -23.04 -11.25 21.41
C GLY A 67 -22.37 -11.33 22.78
N SER A 68 -22.61 -12.41 23.52
CA SER A 68 -21.87 -12.70 24.75
C SER A 68 -20.38 -12.93 24.48
N PHE A 69 -20.03 -13.63 23.39
CA PHE A 69 -18.63 -13.91 23.03
C PHE A 69 -17.84 -12.61 22.80
N PHE A 70 -18.39 -11.67 22.02
CA PHE A 70 -17.81 -10.34 21.78
C PHE A 70 -17.72 -9.48 23.05
N GLU A 71 -18.65 -9.64 24.01
CA GLU A 71 -18.56 -8.98 25.31
C GLU A 71 -17.48 -9.59 26.20
N THR A 72 -17.24 -10.91 26.14
CA THR A 72 -16.13 -11.58 26.86
C THR A 72 -14.75 -11.22 26.34
N LEU A 73 -14.60 -10.99 25.02
CA LEU A 73 -13.33 -10.59 24.41
C LEU A 73 -12.94 -9.14 24.72
N ASN A 74 -13.83 -8.35 25.32
CA ASN A 74 -13.55 -7.01 25.84
C ASN A 74 -13.49 -7.04 27.38
N PRO A 75 -12.34 -7.38 28.01
CA PRO A 75 -12.22 -7.49 29.46
C PRO A 75 -12.41 -6.15 30.21
N PHE A 76 -12.47 -5.02 29.50
CA PHE A 76 -12.55 -3.69 30.11
C PHE A 76 -13.98 -3.20 30.43
N LYS A 77 -15.04 -3.94 30.07
CA LYS A 77 -16.43 -3.51 30.33
C LYS A 77 -17.00 -3.91 31.69
N LYS A 78 -16.26 -4.62 32.55
CA LYS A 78 -16.73 -5.02 33.89
C LYS A 78 -16.37 -3.99 34.97
N ARG A 79 -16.91 -2.77 34.89
CA ARG A 79 -17.16 -1.94 36.09
C ARG A 79 -18.52 -1.25 35.94
N LYS A 80 -19.47 -1.72 36.77
CA LYS A 80 -20.83 -1.19 36.88
C LYS A 80 -20.79 0.25 37.43
N THR A 81 -21.18 1.22 36.61
CA THR A 81 -21.79 2.49 37.06
C THR A 81 -22.81 2.93 36.02
N ALA A 82 -24.09 3.00 36.44
CA ALA A 82 -25.29 3.67 35.92
C ALA A 82 -25.54 3.82 34.38
N PRO A 83 -26.80 3.70 33.92
CA PRO A 83 -27.16 3.92 32.52
C PRO A 83 -27.23 5.43 32.26
N ALA A 84 -26.18 6.00 31.67
CA ALA A 84 -26.28 7.27 30.99
C ALA A 84 -26.53 6.98 29.51
N GLU A 85 -27.73 7.33 29.04
CA GLU A 85 -28.07 7.49 27.63
C GLU A 85 -27.26 8.65 27.05
N ASP A 86 -25.95 8.47 26.87
CA ASP A 86 -25.13 9.40 26.12
C ASP A 86 -24.70 8.74 24.82
N SER A 87 -25.02 9.42 23.73
CA SER A 87 -24.62 9.10 22.36
C SER A 87 -23.12 8.82 22.29
N ILE A 88 -22.75 7.53 22.33
CA ILE A 88 -21.38 7.11 22.04
C ILE A 88 -21.09 7.63 20.62
N PRO A 89 -20.17 8.59 20.43
CA PRO A 89 -19.78 8.95 19.09
C PRO A 89 -19.26 7.67 18.44
N LYS A 90 -19.87 7.25 17.33
CA LYS A 90 -19.45 6.08 16.53
C LYS A 90 -18.09 6.42 15.87
N THR A 91 -17.03 6.54 16.64
CA THR A 91 -15.68 6.71 16.14
C THR A 91 -15.01 5.34 16.09
N PRO A 92 -14.20 5.05 15.04
CA PRO A 92 -13.46 3.80 14.94
C PRO A 92 -12.25 3.74 15.89
N PHE A 93 -11.97 4.81 16.64
CA PHE A 93 -10.80 4.90 17.52
C PHE A 93 -11.10 4.33 18.89
N LEU A 94 -10.15 3.54 19.41
CA LEU A 94 -10.21 3.02 20.77
C LEU A 94 -9.81 4.11 21.78
N GLN A 95 -10.44 4.06 22.96
CA GLN A 95 -10.00 4.85 24.11
C GLN A 95 -8.64 4.34 24.59
N LEU A 96 -7.63 5.22 24.56
CA LEU A 96 -6.29 4.92 25.04
C LEU A 96 -6.21 5.05 26.57
N PHE A 97 -5.03 4.78 27.13
CA PHE A 97 -4.79 4.77 28.58
C PHE A 97 -5.61 3.75 29.37
N ASN A 98 -5.81 2.55 28.82
CA ASN A 98 -6.65 1.50 29.44
C ASN A 98 -8.09 1.99 29.72
N GLY A 99 -8.64 2.83 28.84
CA GLY A 99 -9.99 3.40 28.98
C GLY A 99 -10.06 4.68 29.83
N GLN A 100 -8.93 5.31 30.17
CA GLN A 100 -8.92 6.57 30.93
C GLN A 100 -8.91 7.81 30.03
N GLU A 101 -8.79 7.65 28.70
CA GLU A 101 -8.93 8.76 27.75
C GLU A 101 -10.39 9.23 27.69
N PRO A 102 -10.68 10.53 27.88
CA PRO A 102 -12.05 11.03 27.82
C PRO A 102 -12.61 10.85 26.40
N PRO A 103 -13.91 10.50 26.26
CA PRO A 103 -14.50 10.21 24.94
C PRO A 103 -14.48 11.42 23.99
N GLU A 104 -14.53 12.63 24.53
CA GLU A 104 -14.36 13.88 23.77
C GLU A 104 -12.97 13.99 23.13
N ALA A 105 -11.91 13.56 23.84
CA ALA A 105 -10.55 13.57 23.32
C ALA A 105 -10.39 12.54 22.20
N VAL A 106 -11.03 11.37 22.30
CA VAL A 106 -11.06 10.38 21.22
C VAL A 106 -11.75 10.93 19.97
N ALA A 107 -12.89 11.59 20.14
CA ALA A 107 -13.62 12.21 19.03
C ALA A 107 -12.81 13.33 18.37
N LYS A 108 -12.19 14.21 19.17
CA LYS A 108 -11.28 15.25 18.69
C LYS A 108 -10.09 14.65 17.93
N ARG A 109 -9.47 13.58 18.43
CA ARG A 109 -8.34 12.91 17.76
C ARG A 109 -8.71 12.36 16.39
N TYR A 110 -9.92 11.78 16.27
CA TYR A 110 -10.44 11.33 14.98
C TYR A 110 -10.74 12.49 14.03
N GLN A 111 -11.35 13.57 14.52
CA GLN A 111 -11.59 14.78 13.73
C GLN A 111 -10.28 15.37 13.20
N LEU A 112 -9.25 15.49 14.06
CA LEU A 112 -7.92 15.96 13.63
C LEU A 112 -7.29 15.09 12.55
N PHE A 113 -7.46 13.77 12.62
CA PHE A 113 -7.02 12.89 11.53
C PHE A 113 -7.73 13.20 10.21
N VAL A 114 -9.05 13.37 10.25
CA VAL A 114 -9.84 13.68 9.04
C VAL A 114 -9.47 15.07 8.48
N ASP A 115 -9.34 16.07 9.36
CA ASP A 115 -9.02 17.44 9.00
C ASP A 115 -7.60 17.57 8.45
N THR A 116 -6.65 16.75 8.91
CA THR A 116 -5.28 16.74 8.39
C THR A 116 -5.15 15.91 7.11
N TRP A 117 -5.83 14.77 7.00
CA TRP A 117 -5.72 13.88 5.84
C TRP A 117 -6.49 14.39 4.61
N LYS A 118 -7.67 14.99 4.79
CA LYS A 118 -8.53 15.39 3.67
C LYS A 118 -7.86 16.42 2.72
N PRO A 119 -7.23 17.51 3.21
CA PRO A 119 -6.53 18.46 2.34
C PRO A 119 -5.34 17.81 1.63
N GLN A 120 -4.63 16.89 2.29
CA GLN A 120 -3.52 16.16 1.69
C GLN A 120 -4.02 15.27 0.55
N LEU A 121 -5.14 14.57 0.73
CA LEU A 121 -5.76 13.76 -0.33
C LEU A 121 -6.21 14.62 -1.52
N GLU A 122 -6.86 15.76 -1.27
CA GLU A 122 -7.28 16.70 -2.33
C GLU A 122 -6.08 17.23 -3.11
N GLN A 123 -4.96 17.53 -2.43
CA GLN A 123 -3.71 17.91 -3.08
C GLN A 123 -3.15 16.77 -3.93
N ILE A 124 -3.11 15.53 -3.41
CA ILE A 124 -2.65 14.35 -4.16
C ILE A 124 -3.50 14.14 -5.43
N GLU A 125 -4.82 14.20 -5.31
CA GLU A 125 -5.74 14.01 -6.44
C GLU A 125 -5.60 15.12 -7.48
N SER A 126 -5.46 16.38 -7.05
CA SER A 126 -5.18 17.50 -7.96
C SER A 126 -3.89 17.28 -8.74
N GLU A 127 -2.82 16.85 -8.08
CA GLU A 127 -1.52 16.60 -8.71
C GLU A 127 -1.57 15.43 -9.69
N LEU A 128 -2.25 14.34 -9.33
CA LEU A 128 -2.48 13.20 -10.22
C LEU A 128 -3.23 13.60 -11.49
N ASN A 129 -4.28 14.41 -11.36
CA ASN A 129 -5.03 14.93 -12.50
C ASN A 129 -4.18 15.86 -13.37
N GLN A 130 -3.31 16.66 -12.78
CA GLN A 130 -2.45 17.58 -13.52
C GLN A 130 -1.29 16.89 -14.25
N ALA A 131 -0.73 15.84 -13.66
CA ALA A 131 0.46 15.14 -14.16
C ALA A 131 0.33 14.69 -15.62
N ASN A 132 -0.86 14.21 -15.99
CA ASN A 132 -1.11 13.60 -17.29
C ASN A 132 -1.72 14.56 -18.34
N ASN A 133 -2.02 15.81 -17.97
CA ASN A 133 -2.65 16.78 -18.87
C ASN A 133 -1.83 17.02 -20.14
N ALA A 134 -0.49 17.03 -20.03
CA ALA A 134 0.39 17.17 -21.18
C ALA A 134 0.24 15.99 -22.16
N LEU A 135 0.22 14.76 -21.64
CA LEU A 135 0.01 13.54 -22.43
C LEU A 135 -1.38 13.54 -23.08
N PHE A 136 -2.43 13.86 -22.32
CA PHE A 136 -3.79 13.91 -22.84
C PHE A 136 -3.92 14.98 -23.94
N SER A 137 -3.32 16.15 -23.78
CA SER A 137 -3.33 17.19 -24.81
C SER A 137 -2.66 16.75 -26.11
N ASN A 138 -1.59 15.96 -26.03
CA ASN A 138 -0.91 15.42 -27.21
C ASN A 138 -1.72 14.30 -27.88
N LEU A 139 -2.39 13.45 -27.09
CA LEU A 139 -3.32 12.44 -27.62
C LEU A 139 -4.52 13.08 -28.31
N LEU A 140 -5.06 14.18 -27.78
CA LEU A 140 -6.15 14.92 -28.45
C LEU A 140 -5.70 15.51 -29.78
N LYS A 141 -4.51 16.12 -29.83
CA LYS A 141 -3.93 16.61 -31.09
C LYS A 141 -3.78 15.48 -32.11
N PHE A 142 -3.41 14.28 -31.68
CA PHE A 142 -3.33 13.11 -32.55
C PHE A 142 -4.68 12.64 -33.08
N ILE A 143 -5.75 12.71 -32.27
CA ILE A 143 -7.11 12.37 -32.74
C ILE A 143 -7.62 13.42 -33.74
N ASP A 144 -7.23 14.69 -33.56
CA ASP A 144 -7.55 15.79 -34.50
C ASP A 144 -6.75 15.69 -35.80
N GLU A 145 -5.48 15.28 -35.73
CA GLU A 145 -4.59 15.10 -36.88
C GLU A 145 -5.03 13.89 -37.71
N ARG A 146 -5.64 14.15 -38.88
CA ARG A 146 -5.95 13.07 -39.82
C ARG A 146 -4.69 12.39 -40.30
N GLY A 147 -4.52 11.12 -39.92
CA GLY A 147 -3.61 10.20 -40.58
C GLY A 147 -3.91 10.11 -42.09
N ALA A 148 -2.90 9.74 -42.87
CA ALA A 148 -3.09 9.51 -44.31
C ALA A 148 -4.18 8.43 -44.51
N LYS A 149 -5.20 8.72 -45.33
CA LYS A 149 -6.43 7.91 -45.53
C LYS A 149 -6.23 6.41 -45.86
N SER A 150 -4.99 5.95 -46.05
CA SER A 150 -4.63 4.58 -46.43
C SER A 150 -4.10 3.73 -45.26
N ARG A 151 -3.71 4.34 -44.13
CA ARG A 151 -3.11 3.64 -42.99
C ARG A 151 -3.91 3.82 -41.70
N LEU A 152 -3.88 2.82 -40.82
CA LEU A 152 -4.59 2.85 -39.54
C LEU A 152 -3.80 3.73 -38.54
N PRO A 153 -4.34 4.88 -38.10
CA PRO A 153 -3.68 5.72 -37.10
C PRO A 153 -3.67 4.99 -35.75
N THR A 154 -2.47 4.71 -35.25
CA THR A 154 -2.26 3.99 -33.99
C THR A 154 -1.35 4.79 -33.06
N ALA A 155 -1.85 5.13 -31.88
CA ALA A 155 -1.08 5.72 -30.80
C ALA A 155 -0.49 4.61 -29.92
N TYR A 156 0.84 4.55 -29.86
CA TYR A 156 1.55 3.72 -28.90
C TYR A 156 1.83 4.53 -27.65
N VAL A 157 1.02 4.31 -26.62
CA VAL A 157 1.19 4.98 -25.33
C VAL A 157 2.14 4.13 -24.49
N GLN A 158 3.39 4.58 -24.40
CA GLN A 158 4.36 4.05 -23.45
C GLN A 158 3.94 4.46 -22.05
N LEU A 159 3.40 3.49 -21.34
CA LEU A 159 2.99 3.56 -19.95
C LEU A 159 4.02 2.84 -19.07
N THR A 160 3.80 2.89 -17.77
CA THR A 160 4.73 2.32 -16.78
C THR A 160 4.60 0.80 -16.67
N THR A 161 5.52 0.16 -15.94
CA THR A 161 5.45 -1.28 -15.66
C THR A 161 4.27 -1.68 -14.77
N ASN A 162 3.66 -0.72 -14.05
CA ASN A 162 2.52 -0.97 -13.19
C ASN A 162 1.20 -0.89 -13.97
N SER A 163 0.63 -2.06 -14.27
CA SER A 163 -0.64 -2.18 -15.01
C SER A 163 -1.83 -1.51 -14.31
N ALA A 164 -1.91 -1.51 -12.97
CA ALA A 164 -3.02 -0.89 -12.25
C ALA A 164 -3.05 0.65 -12.43
N ASN A 165 -1.88 1.30 -12.32
CA ASN A 165 -1.77 2.75 -12.56
C ASN A 165 -2.10 3.09 -14.02
N ASN A 166 -1.66 2.23 -14.95
CA ASN A 166 -1.95 2.40 -16.38
C ASN A 166 -3.46 2.38 -16.69
N LEU A 167 -4.21 1.51 -16.00
CA LEU A 167 -5.69 1.48 -16.12
C LEU A 167 -6.30 2.81 -15.65
N ARG A 168 -5.82 3.38 -14.55
CA ARG A 168 -6.28 4.69 -14.06
C ARG A 168 -5.99 5.79 -15.08
N ILE A 169 -4.77 5.87 -15.61
CA ILE A 169 -4.40 6.88 -16.63
C ILE A 169 -5.35 6.81 -17.85
N MET A 170 -5.72 5.61 -18.27
CA MET A 170 -6.66 5.42 -19.38
C MET A 170 -8.10 5.81 -19.02
N GLN A 171 -8.54 5.58 -17.78
CA GLN A 171 -9.83 6.07 -17.29
C GLN A 171 -9.85 7.60 -17.19
N ASP A 172 -8.77 8.20 -16.70
CA ASP A 172 -8.61 9.66 -16.62
C ASP A 172 -8.63 10.29 -18.02
N PHE A 173 -8.00 9.64 -19.00
CA PHE A 173 -8.09 10.05 -20.40
C PHE A 173 -9.52 10.01 -20.93
N ASN A 174 -10.30 8.98 -20.60
CA ASN A 174 -11.71 8.89 -20.99
C ASN A 174 -12.55 10.01 -20.36
N ASN A 175 -12.28 10.34 -19.10
CA ASN A 175 -12.94 11.45 -18.41
C ASN A 175 -12.55 12.80 -19.03
N TYR A 176 -11.26 12.98 -19.35
CA TYR A 176 -10.74 14.18 -20.00
C TYR A 176 -11.32 14.37 -21.40
N LEU A 177 -11.48 13.29 -22.18
CA LEU A 177 -12.16 13.30 -23.49
C LEU A 177 -13.61 13.77 -23.38
N LYS A 178 -14.37 13.27 -22.40
CA LYS A 178 -15.78 13.65 -22.18
C LYS A 178 -15.95 15.13 -21.78
N GLN A 179 -14.94 15.74 -21.16
CA GLN A 179 -14.98 17.15 -20.78
C GLN A 179 -14.76 18.10 -21.95
N GLN A 180 -14.20 17.62 -23.06
CA GLN A 180 -13.86 18.46 -24.21
C GLN A 180 -15.00 18.50 -25.23
N PRO A 181 -15.68 19.66 -25.42
CA PRO A 181 -16.89 19.75 -26.24
C PRO A 181 -16.66 19.43 -27.73
N LYS A 182 -15.42 19.58 -28.22
CA LYS A 182 -15.04 19.25 -29.60
C LYS A 182 -15.11 17.74 -29.88
N PHE A 183 -14.94 16.90 -28.87
CA PHE A 183 -14.90 15.45 -29.00
C PHE A 183 -16.21 14.78 -28.58
N ASN A 184 -17.31 15.53 -28.40
CA ASN A 184 -18.62 14.98 -28.06
C ASN A 184 -19.14 13.95 -29.08
N ASN A 185 -18.68 14.03 -30.33
CA ASN A 185 -19.01 13.05 -31.39
C ASN A 185 -17.98 11.90 -31.45
N THR A 186 -17.26 11.61 -30.38
CA THR A 186 -16.28 10.50 -30.32
C THR A 186 -16.86 9.32 -29.56
N THR A 187 -16.98 8.17 -30.21
CA THR A 187 -17.35 6.92 -29.53
C THR A 187 -16.08 6.24 -29.03
N VAL A 188 -15.95 6.13 -27.71
CA VAL A 188 -14.79 5.52 -27.05
C VAL A 188 -15.10 4.08 -26.64
N ILE A 189 -14.25 3.14 -27.07
CA ILE A 189 -14.39 1.71 -26.83
C ILE A 189 -13.17 1.25 -26.03
N ASN A 190 -13.39 0.72 -24.83
CA ASN A 190 -12.33 0.27 -23.93
C ASN A 190 -12.23 -1.27 -23.94
N LEU A 191 -11.14 -1.79 -24.48
CA LEU A 191 -10.89 -3.21 -24.57
C LEU A 191 -9.92 -3.68 -23.48
N MET A 192 -10.37 -4.66 -22.71
CA MET A 192 -9.59 -5.38 -21.73
C MET A 192 -9.08 -6.70 -22.29
N SER A 193 -7.83 -7.07 -21.97
CA SER A 193 -7.22 -8.33 -22.40
C SER A 193 -8.05 -9.56 -22.01
N LYS A 194 -8.71 -9.52 -20.83
CA LYS A 194 -9.62 -10.57 -20.32
C LYS A 194 -10.82 -10.84 -21.23
N ASN A 195 -11.32 -9.81 -21.92
CA ASN A 195 -12.48 -9.92 -22.82
C ASN A 195 -12.07 -10.31 -24.25
N CYS A 196 -10.77 -10.21 -24.56
CA CYS A 196 -10.19 -10.39 -25.90
C CYS A 196 -9.43 -11.71 -26.06
N TYR A 197 -10.07 -12.84 -25.73
CA TYR A 197 -9.46 -14.17 -25.91
C TYR A 197 -9.43 -14.62 -27.38
N ASN A 198 -10.51 -14.33 -28.13
CA ASN A 198 -10.67 -14.64 -29.55
C ASN A 198 -11.17 -13.41 -30.32
N ILE A 199 -10.86 -13.34 -31.61
CA ILE A 199 -11.28 -12.23 -32.48
C ILE A 199 -12.81 -12.02 -32.49
N LYS A 200 -13.60 -13.10 -32.47
CA LYS A 200 -15.06 -13.05 -32.40
C LYS A 200 -15.56 -12.35 -31.14
N SER A 201 -14.89 -12.59 -30.02
CA SER A 201 -15.27 -12.06 -28.71
C SER A 201 -14.84 -10.61 -28.58
N THR A 202 -13.66 -10.28 -29.11
CA THR A 202 -13.21 -8.89 -29.25
C THR A 202 -14.18 -8.05 -30.06
N PHE A 203 -14.61 -8.51 -31.24
CA PHE A 203 -15.58 -7.75 -32.06
C PHE A 203 -16.96 -7.67 -31.42
N ARG A 204 -17.44 -8.75 -30.78
CA ARG A 204 -18.69 -8.70 -30.01
C ARG A 204 -18.65 -7.62 -28.93
N GLU A 205 -17.51 -7.51 -28.22
CA GLU A 205 -17.32 -6.49 -27.19
C GLU A 205 -17.23 -5.07 -27.77
N ILE A 206 -16.51 -4.90 -28.89
CA ILE A 206 -16.44 -3.62 -29.62
C ILE A 206 -17.84 -3.15 -30.01
N ILE A 207 -18.63 -4.03 -30.64
CA ILE A 207 -19.98 -3.69 -31.11
C ILE A 207 -20.91 -3.41 -29.93
N LYS A 208 -20.84 -4.23 -28.88
CA LYS A 208 -21.62 -4.02 -27.65
C LYS A 208 -21.35 -2.64 -27.06
N GLN A 209 -20.09 -2.28 -26.82
CA GLN A 209 -19.74 -0.98 -26.25
C GLN A 209 -20.08 0.20 -27.20
N PHE A 210 -19.97 0.00 -28.52
CA PHE A 210 -20.34 1.00 -29.50
C PHE A 210 -21.85 1.30 -29.49
N LEU A 211 -22.69 0.26 -29.43
CA LEU A 211 -24.15 0.41 -29.35
C LEU A 211 -24.59 1.01 -28.01
N GLU A 212 -24.02 0.54 -26.89
CA GLU A 212 -24.27 1.11 -25.55
C GLU A 212 -23.91 2.60 -25.48
N ALA A 213 -22.80 3.02 -26.11
CA ALA A 213 -22.39 4.42 -26.13
C ALA A 213 -23.33 5.32 -26.95
N ASN A 214 -24.03 4.75 -27.94
CA ASN A 214 -24.93 5.47 -28.83
C ASN A 214 -26.43 5.30 -28.45
N ASN A 215 -26.72 4.63 -27.33
CA ASN A 215 -28.07 4.31 -26.85
C ASN A 215 -28.95 3.57 -27.88
N GLU A 216 -28.35 2.72 -28.70
CA GLU A 216 -29.10 1.86 -29.63
C GLU A 216 -29.23 0.45 -29.08
N GLU A 217 -30.44 -0.10 -29.17
CA GLU A 217 -30.68 -1.51 -28.87
C GLU A 217 -30.21 -2.39 -30.03
N PHE A 218 -29.80 -3.61 -29.71
CA PHE A 218 -29.43 -4.64 -30.66
C PHE A 218 -30.63 -5.00 -31.56
N ASN A 219 -30.83 -4.27 -32.66
CA ASN A 219 -31.85 -4.63 -33.65
C ASN A 219 -31.31 -5.74 -34.57
N ILE A 220 -31.24 -6.95 -34.02
CA ILE A 220 -30.68 -8.17 -34.63
C ILE A 220 -31.70 -8.74 -35.64
N GLN A 221 -31.97 -8.03 -36.73
CA GLN A 221 -32.62 -8.70 -37.87
C GLN A 221 -31.56 -9.41 -38.71
N GLY A 222 -31.26 -10.66 -38.33
CA GLY A 222 -30.56 -11.65 -39.17
C GLY A 222 -29.04 -11.55 -39.28
N ARG A 223 -28.38 -10.61 -38.59
CA ARG A 223 -26.91 -10.46 -38.60
C ARG A 223 -26.25 -11.06 -37.38
N VAL A 224 -24.98 -11.43 -37.52
CA VAL A 224 -24.22 -12.02 -36.41
C VAL A 224 -23.63 -10.92 -35.53
N ASN A 225 -23.76 -11.06 -34.20
CA ASN A 225 -23.37 -10.05 -33.20
C ASN A 225 -21.87 -9.70 -33.15
N TYR A 226 -21.04 -10.24 -34.05
CA TYR A 226 -19.61 -9.95 -34.16
C TYR A 226 -19.24 -9.33 -35.52
N ASP A 227 -20.23 -8.99 -36.34
CA ASP A 227 -20.01 -8.39 -37.65
C ASP A 227 -19.84 -6.87 -37.54
N PHE A 228 -18.68 -6.37 -37.98
CA PHE A 228 -18.35 -4.95 -37.91
C PHE A 228 -19.15 -4.11 -38.92
N ASP A 229 -19.79 -4.75 -39.91
CA ASP A 229 -20.71 -4.07 -40.83
C ASP A 229 -21.90 -3.40 -40.11
N ILE A 230 -22.26 -3.85 -38.90
CA ILE A 230 -23.28 -3.18 -38.07
C ILE A 230 -22.85 -1.76 -37.70
N VAL A 231 -21.58 -1.59 -37.31
CA VAL A 231 -21.00 -0.28 -36.94
C VAL A 231 -20.90 0.61 -38.17
N ARG A 232 -20.48 0.03 -39.29
CA ARG A 232 -20.40 0.70 -40.59
C ARG A 232 -21.76 1.26 -41.02
N ASP A 233 -22.80 0.43 -41.05
CA ASP A 233 -24.13 0.83 -41.52
C ASP A 233 -24.71 1.92 -40.64
N TYR A 234 -24.58 1.81 -39.31
CA TYR A 234 -24.99 2.84 -38.37
C TYR A 234 -24.29 4.19 -38.63
N CYS A 235 -22.96 4.15 -38.85
CA CYS A 235 -22.21 5.39 -39.09
C CYS A 235 -22.63 6.06 -40.40
N ILE A 236 -22.91 5.28 -41.45
CA ILE A 236 -23.36 5.80 -42.74
C ILE A 236 -24.80 6.33 -42.66
N SER A 237 -25.69 5.67 -41.92
CA SER A 237 -27.10 6.06 -41.83
C SER A 237 -27.35 7.29 -40.94
N ASN A 238 -26.63 7.38 -39.80
CA ASN A 238 -26.99 8.33 -38.75
C ASN A 238 -26.08 9.57 -38.73
N ILE A 239 -24.88 9.51 -39.33
CA ILE A 239 -23.86 10.56 -39.19
C ILE A 239 -23.72 11.37 -40.48
N LYS A 240 -24.31 12.58 -40.48
CA LYS A 240 -24.28 13.50 -41.64
C LYS A 240 -22.87 13.99 -42.00
N ASP A 241 -22.03 14.22 -41.00
CA ASP A 241 -20.62 14.60 -41.16
C ASP A 241 -19.69 13.54 -40.56
N LEU A 242 -19.36 12.51 -41.35
CA LEU A 242 -18.31 11.53 -41.02
C LEU A 242 -16.94 12.16 -40.75
N LYS A 243 -16.78 13.47 -41.01
CA LYS A 243 -15.54 14.20 -40.78
C LYS A 243 -15.32 14.63 -39.33
N SER A 244 -16.38 14.75 -38.54
CA SER A 244 -16.35 15.19 -37.14
C SER A 244 -16.61 14.05 -36.15
N PHE A 245 -16.94 12.86 -36.65
CA PHE A 245 -17.11 11.65 -35.83
C PHE A 245 -15.79 10.89 -35.76
N HIS A 246 -15.48 10.30 -34.60
CA HIS A 246 -14.27 9.52 -34.39
C HIS A 246 -14.61 8.24 -33.62
N ILE A 247 -14.11 7.10 -34.08
CA ILE A 247 -14.21 5.83 -33.34
C ILE A 247 -12.85 5.59 -32.68
N LEU A 248 -12.80 5.69 -31.36
CA LEU A 248 -11.57 5.52 -30.59
C LEU A 248 -11.58 4.16 -29.91
N ILE A 249 -10.69 3.26 -30.34
CA ILE A 249 -10.53 1.93 -29.74
C ILE A 249 -9.29 1.97 -28.85
N ILE A 250 -9.48 1.85 -27.54
CA ILE A 250 -8.41 1.86 -26.54
C ILE A 250 -8.20 0.44 -26.02
N ILE A 251 -7.01 -0.12 -26.25
CA ILE A 251 -6.58 -1.39 -25.63
C ILE A 251 -5.77 -1.03 -24.39
N GLN A 252 -6.33 -1.28 -23.21
CA GLN A 252 -5.75 -0.79 -21.96
C GLN A 252 -4.48 -1.55 -21.55
N ASP A 253 -4.43 -2.86 -21.79
CA ASP A 253 -3.26 -3.70 -21.56
C ASP A 253 -2.97 -4.56 -22.79
N THR A 254 -2.13 -4.04 -23.68
CA THR A 254 -1.80 -4.72 -24.94
C THR A 254 -0.79 -5.85 -24.72
N ASN A 255 0.00 -5.81 -23.65
CA ASN A 255 1.04 -6.83 -23.38
C ASN A 255 0.44 -8.18 -23.01
N SER A 256 -0.71 -8.18 -22.32
CA SER A 256 -1.41 -9.40 -21.92
C SER A 256 -2.28 -10.00 -23.02
N MET A 257 -2.43 -9.33 -24.18
CA MET A 257 -3.24 -9.82 -25.28
C MET A 257 -2.44 -10.76 -26.18
N SER A 258 -3.09 -11.78 -26.75
CA SER A 258 -2.39 -12.69 -27.66
C SER A 258 -1.97 -11.98 -28.95
N ASN A 259 -0.72 -12.18 -29.37
CA ASN A 259 -0.17 -11.58 -30.60
C ASN A 259 -1.00 -11.94 -31.84
N HIS A 260 -1.57 -13.15 -31.88
CA HIS A 260 -2.40 -13.60 -32.99
C HIS A 260 -3.69 -12.78 -33.10
N VAL A 261 -4.42 -12.58 -32.00
CA VAL A 261 -5.66 -11.78 -32.00
C VAL A 261 -5.36 -10.31 -32.32
N LEU A 262 -4.26 -9.76 -31.79
CA LEU A 262 -3.85 -8.38 -32.08
C LEU A 262 -3.62 -8.13 -33.57
N ASN A 263 -2.84 -9.00 -34.22
CA ASN A 263 -2.53 -8.85 -35.65
C ASN A 263 -3.79 -9.02 -36.52
N GLN A 264 -4.70 -9.93 -36.15
CA GLN A 264 -5.98 -10.07 -36.84
C GLN A 264 -6.87 -8.84 -36.67
N LEU A 265 -6.95 -8.29 -35.46
CA LEU A 265 -7.72 -7.09 -35.17
C LEU A 265 -7.25 -5.89 -36.01
N ILE A 266 -5.94 -5.62 -36.04
CA ILE A 266 -5.36 -4.53 -36.83
C ILE A 266 -5.69 -4.67 -38.32
N ARG A 267 -5.60 -5.90 -38.87
CA ARG A 267 -5.92 -6.17 -40.27
C ARG A 267 -7.39 -5.89 -40.60
N ILE A 268 -8.31 -6.30 -39.73
CA ILE A 268 -9.74 -6.09 -39.95
C ILE A 268 -10.08 -4.60 -39.76
N LEU A 269 -9.56 -3.92 -38.74
CA LEU A 269 -9.79 -2.48 -38.57
C LEU A 269 -9.25 -1.66 -39.74
N HIS A 270 -8.12 -2.08 -40.34
CA HIS A 270 -7.57 -1.43 -41.52
C HIS A 270 -8.50 -1.48 -42.74
N SER A 271 -9.20 -2.59 -42.99
CA SER A 271 -10.12 -2.67 -44.14
C SER A 271 -11.28 -1.68 -44.04
N TYR A 272 -11.65 -1.27 -42.83
CA TYR A 272 -12.71 -0.28 -42.59
C TYR A 272 -12.18 1.15 -42.43
N CYS A 273 -10.86 1.35 -42.34
CA CYS A 273 -10.24 2.66 -42.12
C CYS A 273 -10.41 3.61 -43.32
N THR A 274 -10.67 3.08 -44.51
CA THR A 274 -10.95 3.89 -45.72
C THR A 274 -12.31 4.56 -45.65
N GLU A 275 -13.26 3.96 -44.94
CA GLU A 275 -14.66 4.40 -44.84
C GLU A 275 -14.97 5.08 -43.51
N LEU A 276 -14.35 4.61 -42.42
CA LEU A 276 -14.61 5.04 -41.06
C LEU A 276 -13.35 5.67 -40.41
N PRO A 277 -13.50 6.76 -39.64
CA PRO A 277 -12.41 7.43 -38.92
C PRO A 277 -12.05 6.68 -37.62
N ILE A 278 -11.41 5.52 -37.76
CA ILE A 278 -11.00 4.64 -36.64
C ILE A 278 -9.61 5.04 -36.15
N HIS A 279 -9.48 5.28 -34.84
CA HIS A 279 -8.21 5.54 -34.16
C HIS A 279 -7.95 4.44 -33.13
N LEU A 280 -6.75 3.86 -33.15
CA LEU A 280 -6.35 2.81 -32.23
C LEU A 280 -5.37 3.37 -31.20
N VAL A 281 -5.63 3.18 -29.91
CA VAL A 281 -4.73 3.54 -28.81
C VAL A 281 -4.29 2.27 -28.10
N LEU A 282 -2.99 2.02 -28.06
CA LEU A 282 -2.39 0.84 -27.44
C LEU A 282 -1.66 1.27 -26.17
N GLY A 283 -2.18 0.86 -25.01
CA GLY A 283 -1.49 0.98 -23.73
C GLY A 283 -0.39 -0.08 -23.62
N LEU A 284 0.87 0.36 -23.57
CA LEU A 284 2.05 -0.50 -23.52
C LEU A 284 2.78 -0.33 -22.19
N SER A 285 3.01 -1.42 -21.46
CA SER A 285 3.82 -1.41 -20.23
C SER A 285 5.32 -1.67 -20.47
N SER A 286 5.77 -1.66 -21.73
CA SER A 286 7.17 -1.92 -22.12
C SER A 286 7.99 -0.63 -22.15
N GLU A 287 9.18 -0.64 -21.55
CA GLU A 287 10.13 0.47 -21.61
C GLU A 287 10.56 0.81 -23.04
N ASN A 288 10.58 -0.17 -23.93
CA ASN A 288 10.94 0.03 -25.33
C ASN A 288 9.79 -0.37 -26.27
N VAL A 289 9.09 0.64 -26.75
CA VAL A 289 8.01 0.51 -27.75
C VAL A 289 8.51 -0.10 -29.06
N GLY A 290 9.70 0.27 -29.52
CA GLY A 290 10.25 -0.23 -30.79
C GLY A 290 10.52 -1.74 -30.75
N LYS A 291 11.09 -2.23 -29.64
CA LYS A 291 11.29 -3.67 -29.42
C LYS A 291 9.97 -4.43 -29.29
N TRP A 292 8.98 -3.82 -28.65
CA TRP A 292 7.64 -4.41 -28.52
C TRP A 292 6.97 -4.55 -29.89
N ILE A 293 7.00 -3.50 -30.71
CA ILE A 293 6.47 -3.52 -32.09
C ILE A 293 7.18 -4.60 -32.91
N SER A 294 8.51 -4.71 -32.77
CA SER A 294 9.30 -5.67 -33.54
C SER A 294 9.09 -7.14 -33.13
N GLY A 295 8.68 -7.38 -31.88
CA GLY A 295 8.37 -8.72 -31.38
C GLY A 295 6.91 -9.16 -31.58
N ASN A 296 5.96 -8.25 -31.41
CA ASN A 296 4.53 -8.61 -31.30
C ASN A 296 3.71 -8.37 -32.57
N LEU A 297 4.08 -7.37 -33.39
CA LEU A 297 3.42 -7.10 -34.65
C LEU A 297 4.12 -7.80 -35.81
N SER A 298 3.36 -8.40 -36.72
CA SER A 298 3.87 -8.97 -37.96
C SER A 298 4.35 -7.88 -38.92
N ASN A 299 5.20 -8.24 -39.90
CA ASN A 299 5.69 -7.29 -40.91
C ASN A 299 4.54 -6.67 -41.73
N GLU A 300 3.48 -7.44 -42.02
CA GLU A 300 2.28 -6.95 -42.71
C GLU A 300 1.58 -5.86 -41.90
N SER A 301 1.30 -6.14 -40.62
CA SER A 301 0.64 -5.19 -39.72
C SER A 301 1.42 -3.89 -39.54
N ARG A 302 2.77 -3.94 -39.55
CA ARG A 302 3.63 -2.75 -39.44
C ARG A 302 3.55 -1.82 -40.64
N ILE A 303 3.30 -2.34 -41.84
CA ILE A 303 3.17 -1.53 -43.07
C ILE A 303 1.81 -0.81 -43.08
N ILE A 304 0.80 -1.46 -42.49
CA ILE A 304 -0.59 -1.00 -42.41
C ILE A 304 -0.78 0.13 -41.39
N VAL A 305 -0.04 0.07 -40.28
CA VAL A 305 -0.18 1.00 -39.15
C VAL A 305 0.64 2.28 -39.39
N ASP A 306 0.00 3.43 -39.14
CA ASP A 306 0.69 4.71 -38.97
C ASP A 306 0.85 5.00 -37.48
N GLY A 307 2.08 4.93 -36.99
CA GLY A 307 2.38 4.78 -35.56
C GLY A 307 2.96 6.02 -34.92
N ASN A 308 2.23 6.64 -33.98
CA ASN A 308 2.74 7.75 -33.18
C ASN A 308 3.09 7.27 -31.77
N LYS A 309 4.28 7.63 -31.28
CA LYS A 309 4.74 7.28 -29.93
C LYS A 309 4.40 8.40 -28.95
N PHE A 310 3.74 8.05 -27.84
CA PHE A 310 3.51 8.92 -26.69
C PHE A 310 4.17 8.31 -25.47
N SER A 311 4.76 9.11 -24.60
CA SER A 311 5.35 8.66 -23.34
C SER A 311 4.66 9.33 -22.17
N SER A 312 4.20 8.53 -21.20
CA SER A 312 3.80 9.04 -19.89
C SER A 312 5.01 9.51 -19.10
N ASN A 313 4.76 10.31 -18.06
CA ASN A 313 5.79 10.66 -17.09
C ASN A 313 6.27 9.40 -16.35
N ASP A 314 7.53 9.41 -15.91
CA ASP A 314 8.08 8.34 -15.10
C ASP A 314 7.47 8.37 -13.69
N ASN A 315 6.96 7.23 -13.21
CA ASN A 315 6.32 7.14 -11.89
C ASN A 315 7.29 7.53 -10.78
N ILE A 316 8.59 7.24 -10.93
CA ILE A 316 9.62 7.53 -9.93
C ILE A 316 9.73 9.03 -9.72
N ASP A 317 9.96 9.78 -10.81
CA ASP A 317 10.09 11.24 -10.76
C ASP A 317 8.81 11.89 -10.23
N PHE A 318 7.65 11.42 -10.70
CA PHE A 318 6.36 11.92 -10.21
C PHE A 318 6.15 11.61 -8.71
N GLY A 319 6.53 10.43 -8.23
CA GLY A 319 6.40 10.09 -6.81
C GLY A 319 7.32 10.95 -5.92
N PHE A 320 8.52 11.29 -6.39
CA PHE A 320 9.37 12.26 -5.70
C PHE A 320 8.78 13.66 -5.70
N GLU A 321 8.23 14.12 -6.82
CA GLU A 321 7.51 15.40 -6.89
C GLU A 321 6.32 15.44 -5.92
N LEU A 322 5.58 14.33 -5.81
CA LEU A 322 4.48 14.18 -4.87
C LEU A 322 4.98 14.29 -3.42
N LEU A 323 6.04 13.55 -3.06
CA LEU A 323 6.63 13.60 -1.72
C LEU A 323 7.16 14.99 -1.37
N ASP A 324 7.78 15.67 -2.33
CA ASP A 324 8.27 17.03 -2.18
C ASP A 324 7.10 17.99 -1.87
N LYS A 325 6.00 17.92 -2.63
CA LYS A 325 4.83 18.79 -2.41
C LYS A 325 4.05 18.48 -1.14
N LEU A 326 4.05 17.24 -0.66
CA LEU A 326 3.33 16.86 0.57
C LEU A 326 4.10 17.23 1.83
N PHE A 327 5.40 16.89 1.89
CA PHE A 327 6.18 17.01 3.12
C PHE A 327 7.11 18.23 3.15
N LEU A 328 7.49 18.79 2.00
CA LEU A 328 8.42 19.93 1.93
C LEU A 328 7.72 21.29 1.74
N ASN A 329 6.39 21.31 1.66
CA ASN A 329 5.62 22.55 1.65
C ASN A 329 5.36 23.04 3.09
N PRO A 330 5.80 24.25 3.48
CA PRO A 330 5.64 24.76 4.83
C PRO A 330 4.28 25.41 5.00
N HIS A 331 3.24 24.59 5.08
CA HIS A 331 1.92 25.02 5.55
C HIS A 331 1.83 24.79 7.06
N GLY A 332 2.17 25.81 7.87
CA GLY A 332 2.02 25.78 9.33
C GLY A 332 2.89 24.74 10.05
N MET A 333 2.50 24.38 11.28
CA MET A 333 3.09 23.27 12.05
C MET A 333 2.63 21.93 11.45
N SER A 334 3.30 21.52 10.37
CA SER A 334 3.04 20.24 9.72
C SER A 334 3.84 19.12 10.38
N LEU A 335 3.23 17.95 10.47
CA LEU A 335 3.89 16.73 10.95
C LEU A 335 5.09 16.40 10.05
N ILE A 336 6.26 16.21 10.67
CA ILE A 336 7.50 15.86 9.99
C ILE A 336 7.69 14.34 10.01
N LEU A 337 8.30 13.76 8.98
CA LEU A 337 8.64 12.34 8.98
C LEU A 337 9.86 12.05 9.84
N HIS A 338 9.86 10.94 10.56
CA HIS A 338 11.06 10.46 11.23
C HIS A 338 12.10 10.02 10.18
N PRO A 339 13.42 10.16 10.42
CA PRO A 339 14.44 9.76 9.46
C PRO A 339 14.35 8.29 9.07
N GLN A 340 14.14 7.39 10.03
CA GLN A 340 13.94 5.95 9.76
C GLN A 340 12.69 5.68 8.91
N LEU A 341 11.60 6.40 9.14
CA LEU A 341 10.41 6.26 8.32
C LEU A 341 10.66 6.73 6.88
N THR A 342 11.42 7.81 6.73
CA THR A 342 11.80 8.37 5.44
C THR A 342 12.66 7.41 4.64
N THR A 343 13.66 6.76 5.27
CA THR A 343 14.45 5.71 4.61
C THR A 343 13.59 4.53 4.18
N ILE A 344 12.63 4.10 5.01
CA ILE A 344 11.72 2.98 4.69
C ILE A 344 10.87 3.32 3.45
N ILE A 345 10.22 4.50 3.44
CA ILE A 345 9.39 4.94 2.31
C ILE A 345 10.22 5.07 1.03
N LEU A 346 11.41 5.69 1.13
CA LEU A 346 12.33 5.87 0.00
C LEU A 346 12.81 4.53 -0.58
N ASN A 347 13.31 3.64 0.28
CA ASN A 347 13.83 2.35 -0.15
C ASN A 347 12.72 1.52 -0.81
N ARG A 348 11.52 1.55 -0.23
CA ARG A 348 10.38 0.85 -0.77
C ARG A 348 9.99 1.40 -2.14
N PHE A 349 9.80 2.70 -2.25
CA PHE A 349 9.34 3.35 -3.47
C PHE A 349 10.36 3.18 -4.61
N LYS A 350 11.65 3.34 -4.32
CA LYS A 350 12.72 3.30 -5.34
C LYS A 350 13.11 1.88 -5.78
N TYR A 351 13.18 0.93 -4.84
CA TYR A 351 13.77 -0.38 -5.11
C TYR A 351 12.76 -1.53 -5.19
N SER A 352 11.57 -1.40 -4.58
CA SER A 352 10.64 -2.53 -4.48
C SER A 352 9.34 -2.32 -5.26
N ASN A 353 8.77 -1.11 -5.25
CA ASN A 353 7.46 -0.86 -5.81
C ASN A 353 7.32 0.57 -6.35
N ASN A 354 7.34 0.71 -7.67
CA ASN A 354 7.15 1.99 -8.37
C ASN A 354 5.65 2.33 -8.54
N SER A 355 4.84 2.05 -7.52
CA SER A 355 3.39 2.30 -7.52
C SER A 355 3.05 3.53 -6.68
N ILE A 356 2.43 4.53 -7.32
CA ILE A 356 1.97 5.74 -6.65
C ILE A 356 0.81 5.43 -5.70
N ASP A 357 -0.10 4.52 -6.07
CA ASP A 357 -1.23 4.15 -5.20
C ASP A 357 -0.77 3.43 -3.93
N ALA A 358 0.28 2.61 -4.04
CA ALA A 358 0.90 2.00 -2.86
C ALA A 358 1.56 3.07 -1.97
N LEU A 359 2.24 4.06 -2.55
CA LEU A 359 2.82 5.18 -1.81
C LEU A 359 1.74 6.01 -1.09
N ILE A 360 0.61 6.29 -1.74
CA ILE A 360 -0.53 7.00 -1.11
C ILE A 360 -1.09 6.17 0.05
N ALA A 361 -1.25 4.86 -0.13
CA ALA A 361 -1.72 3.97 0.92
C ALA A 361 -0.73 3.89 2.10
N GLU A 362 0.58 3.91 1.83
CA GLU A 362 1.64 3.96 2.84
C GLU A 362 1.56 5.25 3.66
N ILE A 363 1.51 6.41 3.00
CA ILE A 363 1.40 7.71 3.66
C ILE A 363 0.12 7.77 4.50
N LYS A 364 -1.02 7.33 3.94
CA LYS A 364 -2.28 7.24 4.69
C LYS A 364 -2.15 6.37 5.93
N LEU A 365 -1.50 5.21 5.81
CA LEU A 365 -1.30 4.30 6.93
C LEU A 365 -0.40 4.92 8.01
N VAL A 366 0.62 5.69 7.63
CA VAL A 366 1.46 6.45 8.57
C VAL A 366 0.62 7.44 9.38
N TYR A 367 -0.22 8.25 8.72
CA TYR A 367 -1.13 9.18 9.40
C TYR A 367 -2.10 8.43 10.31
N MET A 368 -2.71 7.34 9.83
CA MET A 368 -3.59 6.50 10.62
C MET A 368 -2.90 5.97 11.87
N ILE A 369 -1.68 5.42 11.75
CA ILE A 369 -0.92 4.90 12.89
C ILE A 369 -0.59 6.01 13.90
N HIS A 370 -0.13 7.17 13.43
CA HIS A 370 0.22 8.30 14.31
C HIS A 370 -0.99 8.73 15.15
N PHE A 371 -2.12 9.05 14.51
CA PHE A 371 -3.31 9.49 15.23
C PHE A 371 -4.00 8.36 15.98
N TYR A 372 -3.84 7.09 15.60
CA TYR A 372 -4.44 5.96 16.31
C TYR A 372 -3.68 5.59 17.58
N GLN A 373 -2.35 5.60 17.55
CA GLN A 373 -1.49 5.17 18.66
C GLN A 373 -1.16 6.30 19.65
N GLN A 374 -0.99 7.54 19.16
CA GLN A 374 -0.48 8.64 19.98
C GLN A 374 -1.64 9.48 20.54
N PRO A 375 -1.94 9.43 21.85
CA PRO A 375 -2.98 10.26 22.45
C PRO A 375 -2.59 11.74 22.54
N LEU A 376 -1.29 12.04 22.43
CA LEU A 376 -0.75 13.40 22.46
C LEU A 376 -0.85 14.12 21.11
N SER A 377 -1.31 13.45 20.06
CA SER A 377 -1.53 14.07 18.74
C SER A 377 -2.57 15.19 18.79
N LEU A 378 -3.37 15.26 19.85
CA LEU A 378 -4.29 16.37 20.14
C LEU A 378 -3.56 17.71 20.26
N LEU A 379 -2.31 17.71 20.74
CA LEU A 379 -1.52 18.92 20.97
C LEU A 379 -1.12 19.65 19.68
N LEU A 380 -1.33 19.04 18.50
CA LEU A 380 -1.03 19.69 17.23
C LEU A 380 -2.01 20.81 16.86
N SER A 381 -3.27 20.67 17.27
CA SER A 381 -4.33 21.63 16.90
C SER A 381 -4.74 22.55 18.04
N VAL A 382 -4.39 22.22 19.27
CA VAL A 382 -4.79 22.97 20.45
C VAL A 382 -3.90 24.20 20.54
N ALA A 383 -4.50 25.39 20.58
CA ALA A 383 -3.75 26.62 20.80
C ALA A 383 -2.96 26.51 22.12
N PRO A 384 -1.75 27.07 22.21
CA PRO A 384 -0.90 27.05 23.42
C PRO A 384 -1.67 27.25 24.74
N SER A 385 -2.61 28.20 24.73
CA SER A 385 -3.45 28.57 25.88
C SER A 385 -4.47 27.51 26.31
N GLU A 386 -4.90 26.61 25.42
CA GLU A 386 -5.91 25.59 25.68
C GLU A 386 -5.31 24.26 26.16
N ILE A 387 -3.98 24.12 26.15
CA ILE A 387 -3.28 22.89 26.59
C ILE A 387 -3.57 22.61 28.08
N SER A 388 -3.80 23.65 28.89
CA SER A 388 -4.17 23.52 30.31
C SER A 388 -5.54 22.87 30.52
N SER A 389 -6.40 22.85 29.48
CA SER A 389 -7.71 22.19 29.51
C SER A 389 -7.66 20.70 29.15
N LEU A 390 -6.53 20.21 28.62
CA LEU A 390 -6.32 18.78 28.40
C LEU A 390 -6.18 18.09 29.75
N GLY A 391 -7.04 17.09 30.01
CA GLY A 391 -7.09 16.41 31.30
C GLY A 391 -5.72 15.92 31.81
N PRO A 392 -5.56 15.74 33.13
CA PRO A 392 -4.27 15.52 33.79
C PRO A 392 -3.50 14.29 33.26
N VAL A 393 -4.22 13.30 32.70
CA VAL A 393 -3.63 12.08 32.12
C VAL A 393 -2.73 12.41 30.91
N HIS A 394 -3.09 13.40 30.09
CA HIS A 394 -2.29 13.80 28.93
C HIS A 394 -0.99 14.50 29.36
N LEU A 395 -1.05 15.39 30.36
CA LEU A 395 0.13 16.09 30.90
C LEU A 395 1.11 15.12 31.55
N GLN A 396 0.61 14.14 32.32
CA GLN A 396 1.46 13.09 32.89
C GLN A 396 2.18 12.26 31.82
N ARG A 397 1.55 12.09 30.64
CA ARG A 397 2.13 11.33 29.53
C ARG A 397 3.15 12.14 28.76
N LEU A 398 2.94 13.44 28.64
CA LEU A 398 3.94 14.38 28.13
C LEU A 398 5.23 14.31 28.97
N ARG A 399 5.13 14.19 30.30
CA ARG A 399 6.29 13.93 31.19
C ARG A 399 6.94 12.55 31.01
N LYS A 400 6.23 11.56 30.46
CA LYS A 400 6.73 10.20 30.23
C LYS A 400 7.36 10.00 28.84
N LEU A 401 7.43 11.05 28.02
CA LEU A 401 8.04 10.96 26.70
C LEU A 401 9.55 10.68 26.81
N PRO A 402 10.10 9.80 25.93
CA PRO A 402 11.53 9.53 25.87
C PRO A 402 12.38 10.80 25.65
N SER A 403 11.96 11.69 24.75
CA SER A 403 12.64 12.96 24.48
C SER A 403 12.73 13.85 25.72
N PHE A 404 11.67 13.91 26.52
CA PHE A 404 11.65 14.66 27.78
C PHE A 404 12.65 14.08 28.79
N LYS A 405 12.70 12.75 28.91
CA LYS A 405 13.69 12.07 29.76
C LYS A 405 15.11 12.37 29.30
N LYS A 406 15.41 12.23 28.00
CA LYS A 406 16.73 12.51 27.43
C LYS A 406 17.14 13.98 27.63
N HIS A 407 16.20 14.91 27.49
CA HIS A 407 16.45 16.33 27.74
C HIS A 407 16.86 16.59 29.20
N ILE A 408 16.21 15.94 30.17
CA ILE A 408 16.59 16.04 31.58
C ILE A 408 17.98 15.44 31.81
N GLU A 409 18.28 14.28 31.22
CA GLU A 409 19.59 13.61 31.33
C GLU A 409 20.72 14.46 30.73
N LEU A 410 20.51 15.06 29.56
CA LEU A 410 21.49 15.94 28.91
C LEU A 410 21.77 17.20 29.74
N ASN A 411 20.72 17.80 30.30
CA ASN A 411 20.89 18.97 31.16
C ASN A 411 21.51 18.61 32.52
N LEU A 412 21.23 17.42 33.08
CA LEU A 412 21.90 16.91 34.27
C LEU A 412 23.39 16.70 34.06
N ALA A 413 23.78 16.22 32.87
CA ALA A 413 25.19 16.08 32.50
C ALA A 413 25.90 17.43 32.29
N SER A 414 25.15 18.51 32.02
CA SER A 414 25.70 19.86 31.86
C SER A 414 26.07 20.49 33.22
N LYS A 415 27.16 21.26 33.26
CA LYS A 415 27.64 21.92 34.49
C LYS A 415 26.71 23.05 35.01
N SER A 416 25.69 23.44 34.24
CA SER A 416 24.77 24.54 34.51
C SER A 416 23.36 24.04 34.87
N PHE A 417 23.25 22.97 35.66
CA PHE A 417 21.96 22.36 36.00
C PHE A 417 21.20 23.19 37.04
N ASN A 418 20.04 23.73 36.67
CA ASN A 418 19.16 24.43 37.60
C ASN A 418 18.17 23.46 38.27
N TYR A 419 18.55 22.91 39.42
CA TYR A 419 17.74 21.93 40.16
C TYR A 419 16.32 22.42 40.48
N SER A 420 16.15 23.71 40.80
CA SER A 420 14.84 24.28 41.15
C SER A 420 13.85 24.25 39.98
N PHE A 421 14.33 24.59 38.78
CA PHE A 421 13.53 24.61 37.55
C PHE A 421 13.09 23.21 37.13
N PHE A 422 14.00 22.23 37.15
CA PHE A 422 13.66 20.85 36.78
C PHE A 422 12.75 20.17 37.80
N LYS A 423 12.87 20.51 39.10
CA LYS A 423 11.91 20.06 40.11
C LYS A 423 10.52 20.63 39.82
N SER A 424 10.41 21.93 39.51
CA SER A 424 9.13 22.52 39.12
C SER A 424 8.58 21.90 37.82
N LEU A 425 9.42 21.57 36.84
CA LEU A 425 8.97 20.95 35.59
C LEU A 425 8.34 19.55 35.79
N LEU A 426 8.78 18.83 36.82
CA LEU A 426 8.26 17.50 37.18
C LEU A 426 6.97 17.57 38.02
N THR A 427 6.79 18.63 38.82
CA THR A 427 5.66 18.75 39.76
C THR A 427 4.56 19.69 39.30
N ASP A 428 4.91 20.78 38.61
CA ASP A 428 4.00 21.84 38.19
C ASP A 428 3.61 21.64 36.72
N ASP A 429 2.31 21.69 36.46
CA ASP A 429 1.71 21.51 35.14
C ASP A 429 1.85 22.80 34.30
N VAL A 430 1.83 23.98 34.92
CA VAL A 430 1.91 25.27 34.20
C VAL A 430 3.29 25.45 33.58
N VAL A 431 4.35 25.11 34.32
CA VAL A 431 5.73 25.18 33.84
C VAL A 431 5.97 24.21 32.68
N LEU A 432 5.35 23.03 32.74
CA LEU A 432 5.42 22.03 31.68
C LEU A 432 4.79 22.53 30.37
N VAL A 433 3.62 23.17 30.45
CA VAL A 433 2.95 23.76 29.29
C VAL A 433 3.80 24.86 28.67
N GLN A 434 4.33 25.79 29.47
CA GLN A 434 5.22 26.85 28.97
C GLN A 434 6.47 26.30 28.27
N GLU A 435 7.03 25.20 28.79
CA GLU A 435 8.19 24.56 28.17
C GLU A 435 7.82 23.85 26.87
N PHE A 436 6.62 23.26 26.79
CA PHE A 436 6.08 22.68 25.56
C PHE A 436 5.85 23.76 24.49
N GLU A 437 5.35 24.94 24.85
CA GLU A 437 5.17 26.06 23.92
C GLU A 437 6.51 26.51 23.32
N LYS A 438 7.55 26.67 24.14
CA LYS A 438 8.90 26.99 23.66
C LYS A 438 9.45 25.90 22.75
N ALA A 439 9.23 24.63 23.11
CA ALA A 439 9.66 23.50 22.31
C ALA A 439 8.98 23.49 20.93
N SER A 440 7.68 23.80 20.87
CA SER A 440 6.91 23.89 19.63
C SER A 440 7.46 25.00 18.71
N VAL A 441 7.75 26.17 19.25
CA VAL A 441 8.36 27.28 18.47
C VAL A 441 9.75 26.88 17.95
N ASN A 442 10.59 26.30 18.80
CA ASN A 442 11.92 25.82 18.41
C ASN A 442 11.85 24.72 17.34
N PHE A 443 10.87 23.81 17.43
CA PHE A 443 10.65 22.78 16.42
C PHE A 443 10.21 23.37 15.08
N GLY A 444 9.33 24.39 15.10
CA GLY A 444 8.95 25.11 13.88
C GLY A 444 10.10 25.88 13.24
N GLU A 445 11.00 26.46 14.03
CA GLU A 445 12.24 27.07 13.53
C GLU A 445 13.18 26.03 12.92
N TYR A 446 13.36 24.89 13.58
CA TYR A 446 14.12 23.76 13.05
C TYR A 446 13.57 23.29 11.71
N GLN A 447 12.25 23.11 11.59
CA GLN A 447 11.58 22.71 10.35
C GLN A 447 11.90 23.68 9.20
N LYS A 448 11.75 24.98 9.45
CA LYS A 448 12.04 26.02 8.45
C LYS A 448 13.51 26.01 8.03
N THR A 449 14.44 25.88 8.97
CA THR A 449 15.87 25.81 8.67
C THR A 449 16.22 24.56 7.86
N VAL A 450 15.60 23.40 8.13
CA VAL A 450 15.80 22.18 7.35
C VAL A 450 15.27 22.34 5.92
N LEU A 451 14.06 22.87 5.74
CA LEU A 451 13.48 23.14 4.42
C LEU A 451 14.33 24.13 3.61
N ASN A 452 14.76 25.21 4.25
CA ASN A 452 15.67 26.20 3.64
C ASN A 452 16.99 25.55 3.20
N ALA A 453 17.58 24.71 4.05
CA ALA A 453 18.80 23.98 3.71
C ALA A 453 18.61 23.08 2.49
N ILE A 454 17.46 22.38 2.38
CA ILE A 454 17.14 21.54 1.22
C ILE A 454 17.00 22.37 -0.04
N ASP A 455 16.27 23.48 0.01
CA ASP A 455 16.10 24.35 -1.14
C ASP A 455 17.44 24.93 -1.59
N ILE A 456 18.26 25.43 -0.67
CA ILE A 456 19.62 25.90 -0.95
C ILE A 456 20.43 24.80 -1.65
N VAL A 457 20.44 23.58 -1.12
CA VAL A 457 21.18 22.46 -1.74
C VAL A 457 20.62 22.11 -3.11
N SER A 458 19.30 22.11 -3.30
CA SER A 458 18.67 21.86 -4.59
C SER A 458 19.01 22.93 -5.63
N TYR A 459 19.12 24.20 -5.21
CA TYR A 459 19.59 25.28 -6.07
C TYR A 459 21.08 25.10 -6.40
N LEU A 460 21.91 24.76 -5.41
CA LEU A 460 23.33 24.49 -5.62
C LEU A 460 23.57 23.32 -6.59
N GLN A 461 22.76 22.26 -6.53
CA GLN A 461 22.82 21.14 -7.48
C GLN A 461 22.62 21.59 -8.93
N LYS A 462 21.71 22.55 -9.20
CA LYS A 462 21.46 23.07 -10.56
C LYS A 462 22.68 23.79 -11.16
N PHE A 463 23.59 24.29 -10.32
CA PHE A 463 24.83 24.94 -10.76
C PHE A 463 26.01 23.97 -10.87
N GLY A 464 25.91 22.75 -10.35
CA GLY A 464 26.94 21.72 -10.46
C GLY A 464 26.97 21.10 -11.86
N HIS A 465 28.17 20.99 -12.46
CA HIS A 465 28.33 20.40 -13.80
C HIS A 465 28.10 18.87 -13.84
N ASN A 466 28.07 18.18 -12.70
CA ASN A 466 27.95 16.72 -12.61
C ASN A 466 26.49 16.30 -12.42
N GLN A 467 25.83 15.86 -13.50
CA GLN A 467 24.46 15.33 -13.46
C GLN A 467 24.32 14.11 -12.51
N SER A 468 25.39 13.34 -12.30
CA SER A 468 25.40 12.19 -11.38
C SER A 468 25.27 12.55 -9.90
N LEU A 469 25.46 13.82 -9.52
CA LEU A 469 25.32 14.32 -8.15
C LEU A 469 23.93 14.91 -7.88
N THR A 470 23.00 14.86 -8.83
CA THR A 470 21.63 15.33 -8.60
C THR A 470 20.86 14.30 -7.78
N LYS A 471 20.32 14.73 -6.64
CA LYS A 471 19.44 13.94 -5.79
C LYS A 471 18.12 14.67 -5.63
N HIS A 472 17.01 13.94 -5.58
CA HIS A 472 15.69 14.53 -5.32
C HIS A 472 15.68 15.23 -3.94
N LYS A 473 14.79 16.22 -3.76
CA LYS A 473 14.76 17.00 -2.52
C LYS A 473 14.42 16.12 -1.31
N PHE A 474 13.52 15.17 -1.48
CA PHE A 474 13.20 14.20 -0.43
C PHE A 474 14.39 13.31 -0.02
N ASP A 475 15.30 12.95 -0.95
CA ASP A 475 16.56 12.26 -0.60
C ASP A 475 17.49 13.15 0.23
N LEU A 476 17.55 14.45 -0.10
CA LEU A 476 18.32 15.44 0.67
C LEU A 476 17.76 15.61 2.08
N TYR A 477 16.43 15.67 2.19
CA TYR A 477 15.74 15.71 3.47
C TYR A 477 16.14 14.53 4.34
N ASN A 478 16.13 13.32 3.80
CA ASN A 478 16.56 12.12 4.53
C ASN A 478 18.03 12.21 5.00
N MET A 479 18.93 12.73 4.17
CA MET A 479 20.35 12.89 4.53
C MET A 479 20.57 13.94 5.63
N ILE A 480 19.81 15.04 5.60
CA ILE A 480 19.88 16.12 6.58
C ILE A 480 19.28 15.66 7.91
N ALA A 481 18.11 15.01 7.86
CA ALA A 481 17.40 14.51 9.04
C ALA A 481 18.20 13.45 9.82
N ASN A 482 18.98 12.61 9.11
CA ASN A 482 19.90 11.64 9.71
C ASN A 482 21.25 12.24 10.18
N ASN A 483 21.45 13.56 10.08
CA ASN A 483 22.71 14.25 10.38
C ASN A 483 23.94 13.74 9.57
N LYS A 484 23.70 13.01 8.48
CA LYS A 484 24.77 12.48 7.61
C LYS A 484 25.24 13.50 6.59
N PHE A 485 24.45 14.56 6.34
CA PHE A 485 24.70 15.54 5.30
C PHE A 485 26.01 16.31 5.49
N VAL A 486 26.28 16.84 6.69
CA VAL A 486 27.45 17.69 6.98
C VAL A 486 28.78 16.96 6.77
N HIS A 487 28.81 15.67 7.11
CA HIS A 487 30.00 14.81 6.97
C HIS A 487 30.02 13.99 5.68
N SER A 488 29.02 14.14 4.82
CA SER A 488 28.92 13.34 3.60
C SER A 488 30.01 13.68 2.59
N VAL A 489 30.50 12.65 1.89
CA VAL A 489 31.32 12.82 0.68
C VAL A 489 30.58 13.68 -0.35
N TYR A 490 29.26 13.53 -0.40
CA TYR A 490 28.36 14.26 -1.27
C TYR A 490 28.49 15.79 -1.15
N LEU A 491 28.40 16.35 0.07
CA LEU A 491 28.55 17.80 0.27
C LEU A 491 29.93 18.28 -0.19
N ASN A 492 30.97 17.51 0.10
CA ASN A 492 32.33 17.86 -0.30
C ASN A 492 32.53 17.83 -1.83
N GLU A 493 31.96 16.85 -2.52
CA GLU A 493 31.97 16.77 -3.98
C GLU A 493 31.12 17.88 -4.63
N LEU A 494 29.97 18.18 -4.06
CA LEU A 494 29.10 19.27 -4.50
C LEU A 494 29.84 20.61 -4.39
N LEU A 495 30.43 20.93 -3.24
CA LEU A 495 31.23 22.14 -3.05
C LEU A 495 32.46 22.21 -3.97
N LYS A 496 33.12 21.07 -4.27
CA LYS A 496 34.21 20.98 -5.26
C LYS A 496 33.74 21.17 -6.71
N SER A 497 32.53 20.71 -7.04
CA SER A 497 31.94 20.89 -8.37
C SER A 497 31.58 22.36 -8.61
N ILE A 498 31.10 23.03 -7.55
CA ILE A 498 30.87 24.46 -7.49
C ILE A 498 32.19 25.21 -7.71
N SER A 499 33.26 24.90 -6.96
CA SER A 499 34.52 25.65 -7.08
C SER A 499 35.13 25.66 -8.50
N LYS A 500 34.75 24.72 -9.37
CA LYS A 500 35.19 24.64 -10.77
C LYS A 500 34.33 25.47 -11.74
N SER A 501 33.14 25.91 -11.32
CA SER A 501 32.22 26.68 -12.16
C SER A 501 32.56 28.18 -12.09
N SER A 502 33.01 28.74 -13.22
CA SER A 502 33.35 30.17 -13.35
C SER A 502 32.13 31.09 -13.36
N GLU A 503 30.90 30.56 -13.45
CA GLU A 503 29.65 31.34 -13.53
C GLU A 503 29.02 31.70 -12.17
N LEU A 504 29.60 31.24 -11.05
CA LEU A 504 28.98 31.38 -9.73
C LEU A 504 28.88 32.82 -9.24
N GLN A 505 29.87 33.67 -9.50
CA GLN A 505 29.93 35.01 -8.90
C GLN A 505 28.80 35.95 -9.36
N THR A 506 28.34 35.82 -10.61
CA THR A 506 27.37 36.76 -11.22
C THR A 506 25.92 36.26 -11.18
N LYS A 507 25.70 34.94 -11.15
CA LYS A 507 24.36 34.34 -11.11
C LYS A 507 23.91 33.96 -9.71
N VAL A 508 24.82 33.60 -8.79
CA VAL A 508 24.46 33.31 -7.39
C VAL A 508 24.00 34.60 -6.69
N THR A 509 24.67 35.73 -6.86
CA THR A 509 24.22 36.98 -6.21
C THR A 509 22.86 37.48 -6.73
N ASN A 510 22.57 37.42 -8.03
CA ASN A 510 21.31 37.97 -8.57
C ASN A 510 20.11 36.99 -8.59
N LYS A 511 20.32 35.68 -8.81
CA LYS A 511 19.23 34.68 -8.85
C LYS A 511 19.06 33.87 -7.55
N PHE A 512 20.06 33.80 -6.69
CA PHE A 512 20.01 33.05 -5.43
C PHE A 512 19.42 33.91 -4.29
N LEU A 513 19.60 35.23 -4.32
CA LEU A 513 19.03 36.18 -3.35
C LEU A 513 17.50 36.37 -3.47
N LEU A 514 16.92 36.26 -4.67
CA LEU A 514 15.48 36.47 -4.91
C LEU A 514 14.55 35.36 -4.33
N PRO A 515 14.88 34.05 -4.45
CA PRO A 515 14.09 32.99 -3.81
C PRO A 515 14.26 32.94 -2.29
N ILE A 516 15.50 33.11 -1.79
CA ILE A 516 15.80 33.04 -0.34
C ILE A 516 15.15 34.22 0.42
N SER A 517 15.05 35.40 -0.20
CA SER A 517 14.45 36.59 0.43
C SER A 517 12.92 36.58 0.50
N SER A 518 12.25 35.78 -0.33
CA SER A 518 10.78 35.84 -0.48
C SER A 518 10.02 34.77 0.29
N GLN A 519 10.64 33.63 0.63
CA GLN A 519 9.87 32.50 1.16
C GLN A 519 10.01 32.30 2.68
N TYR A 520 11.20 32.38 3.30
CA TYR A 520 11.34 32.08 4.75
C TYR A 520 12.47 32.88 5.46
N GLN A 521 12.11 33.89 6.25
CA GLN A 521 13.06 34.65 7.08
C GLN A 521 13.35 33.92 8.41
N GLY A 522 14.57 33.44 8.59
CA GLY A 522 15.13 33.04 9.89
C GLY A 522 16.43 33.80 10.22
N GLN A 523 16.87 33.72 11.48
CA GLN A 523 18.05 34.45 11.96
C GLN A 523 19.38 33.97 11.34
N TYR A 524 19.43 32.76 10.81
CA TYR A 524 20.65 32.17 10.25
C TYR A 524 20.76 32.40 8.75
N GLU A 525 19.62 32.45 8.05
CA GLU A 525 19.51 32.80 6.64
C GLU A 525 19.88 34.26 6.43
N THR A 526 19.43 35.16 7.30
CA THR A 526 19.80 36.58 7.26
C THR A 526 21.31 36.79 7.45
N LYS A 527 21.97 35.99 8.31
CA LYS A 527 23.45 35.98 8.43
C LYS A 527 24.15 35.44 7.18
N LEU A 528 23.64 34.37 6.57
CA LEU A 528 24.18 33.85 5.30
C LEU A 528 24.00 34.87 4.16
N LEU A 529 22.87 35.57 4.08
CA LEU A 529 22.65 36.61 3.08
C LEU A 529 23.58 37.82 3.29
N LEU A 530 23.84 38.20 4.55
CA LEU A 530 24.81 39.24 4.90
C LEU A 530 26.25 38.83 4.52
N ASP A 531 26.67 37.61 4.87
CA ASP A 531 28.01 37.09 4.55
C ASP A 531 28.23 36.95 3.02
N LEU A 532 27.21 36.50 2.28
CA LEU A 532 27.26 36.39 0.81
C LEU A 532 27.24 37.75 0.12
N SER A 533 26.61 38.77 0.71
CA SER A 533 26.61 40.14 0.17
C SER A 533 27.95 40.86 0.34
N ALA A 534 28.76 40.45 1.32
CA ALA A 534 30.02 41.09 1.67
C ALA A 534 31.25 40.49 0.96
N GLN A 535 31.19 39.23 0.49
CA GLN A 535 32.35 38.47 0.04
C GLN A 535 32.39 38.28 -1.49
N LYS A 536 33.58 38.49 -2.10
CA LYS A 536 33.76 38.48 -3.57
C LYS A 536 34.50 37.24 -4.12
N ALA A 537 35.19 36.46 -3.29
CA ALA A 537 35.97 35.29 -3.75
C ALA A 537 35.18 33.98 -3.66
N PRO A 538 35.40 33.01 -4.58
CA PRO A 538 34.68 31.74 -4.59
C PRO A 538 35.00 30.84 -3.38
N GLU A 539 36.21 30.95 -2.82
CA GLU A 539 36.61 30.21 -1.62
C GLU A 539 35.89 30.72 -0.36
N ASP A 540 35.66 32.02 -0.26
CA ASP A 540 34.93 32.67 0.83
C ASP A 540 33.43 32.29 0.80
N ILE A 541 32.84 32.21 -0.40
CA ILE A 541 31.46 31.71 -0.60
C ILE A 541 31.32 30.27 -0.11
N ILE A 542 32.30 29.40 -0.39
CA ILE A 542 32.31 28.02 0.09
C ILE A 542 32.47 27.97 1.61
N ALA A 543 33.28 28.86 2.20
CA ALA A 543 33.41 28.98 3.64
C ALA A 543 32.09 29.45 4.30
N ALA A 544 31.37 30.39 3.70
CA ALA A 544 30.07 30.85 4.16
C ALA A 544 29.02 29.71 4.13
N PHE A 545 28.95 28.93 3.05
CA PHE A 545 28.09 27.75 3.00
C PHE A 545 28.47 26.69 4.04
N ARG A 546 29.78 26.42 4.24
CA ARG A 546 30.23 25.51 5.29
C ARG A 546 29.88 26.00 6.69
N ASN A 547 29.91 27.30 6.95
CA ASN A 547 29.51 27.87 8.22
C ASN A 547 28.00 27.77 8.45
N TYR A 548 27.20 27.96 7.39
CA TYR A 548 25.75 27.77 7.46
C TYR A 548 25.35 26.32 7.74
N PHE A 549 25.95 25.35 7.05
CA PHE A 549 25.67 23.93 7.32
C PHE A 549 26.23 23.45 8.66
N LYS A 550 27.12 24.22 9.32
CA LYS A 550 27.56 23.99 10.70
C LYS A 550 26.62 24.58 11.76
N ASN A 551 25.43 25.06 11.38
CA ASN A 551 24.44 25.57 12.32
C ASN A 551 24.08 24.52 13.39
N PRO A 552 24.10 24.86 14.70
CA PRO A 552 23.74 23.94 15.77
C PRO A 552 22.35 23.31 15.64
N LEU A 553 21.39 23.98 14.98
CA LEU A 553 20.06 23.40 14.74
C LEU A 553 20.10 22.27 13.73
N LEU A 554 20.91 22.37 12.67
CA LEU A 554 21.05 21.33 11.64
C LEU A 554 21.89 20.13 12.12
N GLN A 555 22.80 20.36 13.08
CA GLN A 555 23.65 19.31 13.65
C GLN A 555 22.96 18.49 14.74
N LYS A 556 21.86 18.99 15.30
CA LYS A 556 21.08 18.22 16.29
C LYS A 556 20.19 17.22 15.54
N PRO A 557 20.30 15.91 15.81
CA PRO A 557 19.37 14.94 15.26
C PRO A 557 17.95 15.24 15.78
N ILE A 558 16.94 14.91 14.98
CA ILE A 558 15.53 15.10 15.34
C ILE A 558 15.23 14.44 16.69
N GLU A 559 15.87 13.31 16.99
CA GLU A 559 15.77 12.55 18.24
C GLU A 559 16.16 13.31 19.52
N GLU A 560 16.96 14.38 19.39
CA GLU A 560 17.41 15.21 20.52
C GLU A 560 16.54 16.45 20.75
N MET A 561 15.59 16.73 19.87
CA MET A 561 14.62 17.79 20.06
C MET A 561 13.59 17.42 21.11
N LEU A 562 13.27 18.37 21.99
CA LEU A 562 12.29 18.19 23.05
C LEU A 562 10.89 17.97 22.45
N PHE A 563 10.17 16.93 22.92
CA PHE A 563 8.81 16.56 22.49
C PHE A 563 8.67 16.23 21.00
N ASN A 564 9.76 15.79 20.35
CA ASN A 564 9.76 15.41 18.94
C ASN A 564 8.71 14.34 18.59
N GLU A 565 8.35 13.43 19.51
CA GLU A 565 7.39 12.35 19.23
C GLU A 565 5.95 12.85 19.04
N VAL A 566 5.66 14.11 19.42
CA VAL A 566 4.38 14.75 19.14
C VAL A 566 4.37 15.28 17.71
N PHE A 567 5.46 15.90 17.27
CA PHE A 567 5.53 16.57 15.97
C PHE A 567 6.06 15.70 14.82
N THR A 568 6.51 14.47 15.12
CA THR A 568 7.08 13.55 14.15
C THR A 568 6.27 12.27 13.98
N MET A 569 6.28 11.74 12.75
CA MET A 569 5.67 10.47 12.41
C MET A 569 6.75 9.40 12.23
N ASN A 570 6.68 8.35 13.03
CA ASN A 570 7.63 7.25 13.05
C ASN A 570 7.10 5.96 12.38
N GLY A 571 5.80 5.89 12.10
CA GLY A 571 5.16 4.70 11.50
C GLY A 571 5.03 3.52 12.47
N GLY A 572 5.15 3.76 13.77
CA GLY A 572 5.01 2.78 14.86
C GLY A 572 6.25 1.93 15.11
N THR A 573 6.50 1.59 16.37
CA THR A 573 7.64 0.77 16.80
C THR A 573 7.26 -0.71 16.92
N ILE A 574 8.22 -1.60 16.67
CA ILE A 574 8.07 -3.04 16.91
C ILE A 574 8.96 -3.39 18.09
N THR A 575 8.39 -4.01 19.13
CA THR A 575 9.06 -4.28 20.40
C THR A 575 10.05 -5.46 20.39
N GLN A 576 10.29 -6.10 19.23
CA GLN A 576 10.94 -7.42 19.18
C GLN A 576 12.00 -7.62 18.08
N VAL A 577 12.36 -6.59 17.31
CA VAL A 577 13.40 -6.75 16.28
C VAL A 577 14.68 -6.04 16.74
N PRO A 578 15.83 -6.74 16.83
CA PRO A 578 17.11 -6.07 17.06
C PRO A 578 17.34 -5.04 15.94
N GLU A 579 17.85 -3.86 16.28
CA GLU A 579 18.14 -2.83 15.27
C GLU A 579 19.03 -3.43 14.16
N PRO A 580 18.59 -3.39 12.90
CA PRO A 580 19.32 -4.03 11.82
C PRO A 580 20.60 -3.25 11.51
N LEU A 581 21.65 -3.98 11.13
CA LEU A 581 22.97 -3.41 10.83
C LEU A 581 22.98 -2.49 9.59
N PHE A 582 21.99 -2.65 8.69
CA PHE A 582 21.89 -1.90 7.44
C PHE A 582 20.56 -1.17 7.35
N GLU A 583 20.60 0.07 6.84
CA GLU A 583 19.42 0.95 6.74
C GLU A 583 18.38 0.46 5.74
N GLU A 584 18.81 -0.36 4.78
CA GLU A 584 17.94 -1.01 3.80
C GLU A 584 16.98 -2.01 4.46
N ASN A 585 17.31 -2.49 5.66
CA ASN A 585 16.55 -3.48 6.42
C ASN A 585 15.77 -2.87 7.58
N TYR A 586 15.68 -1.53 7.70
CA TYR A 586 14.87 -0.93 8.74
C TYR A 586 13.41 -1.38 8.61
N GLU A 587 12.86 -1.94 9.69
CA GLU A 587 11.48 -2.36 9.79
C GLU A 587 10.75 -1.53 10.85
N ASN A 588 9.51 -1.17 10.54
CA ASN A 588 8.58 -0.50 11.45
C ASN A 588 7.20 -1.16 11.36
N LEU A 589 6.27 -0.76 12.24
CA LEU A 589 4.95 -1.36 12.25
C LEU A 589 4.23 -1.17 10.89
N MET A 590 4.37 0.00 10.29
CA MET A 590 3.78 0.33 8.99
C MET A 590 4.20 -0.65 7.89
N ILE A 591 5.50 -0.92 7.72
CA ILE A 591 5.97 -1.86 6.68
C ILE A 591 5.57 -3.29 6.99
N ASN A 592 5.54 -3.70 8.26
CA ASN A 592 5.11 -5.06 8.63
C ASN A 592 3.60 -5.28 8.46
N LEU A 593 2.77 -4.23 8.55
CA LEU A 593 1.35 -4.32 8.23
C LEU A 593 1.10 -4.43 6.72
N ILE A 594 1.90 -3.75 5.90
CA ILE A 594 1.73 -3.77 4.45
C ILE A 594 2.40 -4.99 3.81
N ARG A 595 3.58 -5.36 4.31
CA ARG A 595 4.39 -6.50 3.86
C ARG A 595 4.86 -7.28 5.09
N PRO A 596 3.99 -8.09 5.70
CA PRO A 596 4.42 -9.00 6.74
C PRO A 596 5.40 -10.01 6.15
N ASN A 597 6.49 -10.28 6.87
CA ASN A 597 7.42 -11.36 6.56
C ASN A 597 6.81 -12.73 6.93
N LEU A 598 5.68 -13.08 6.30
CA LEU A 598 4.85 -14.25 6.62
C LEU A 598 5.67 -15.53 6.77
N ARG A 599 6.63 -15.74 5.87
CA ARG A 599 7.50 -16.91 5.91
C ARG A 599 8.41 -16.94 7.14
N SER A 600 9.11 -15.84 7.42
CA SER A 600 10.00 -15.75 8.60
C SER A 600 9.20 -15.89 9.89
N THR A 601 8.02 -15.26 9.96
CA THR A 601 7.10 -15.38 11.10
C THR A 601 6.63 -16.81 11.31
N LEU A 602 6.27 -17.54 10.23
CA LEU A 602 5.89 -18.95 10.31
C LEU A 602 7.07 -19.83 10.75
N GLU A 603 8.26 -19.65 10.18
CA GLU A 603 9.46 -20.41 10.56
C GLU A 603 9.84 -20.16 12.03
N HIS A 604 9.77 -18.91 12.50
CA HIS A 604 10.04 -18.55 13.89
C HIS A 604 9.01 -19.14 14.85
N GLY A 605 7.71 -19.07 14.51
CA GLY A 605 6.65 -19.65 15.33
C GLY A 605 6.68 -21.18 15.40
N LEU A 606 7.06 -21.84 14.30
CA LEU A 606 7.25 -23.30 14.28
C LEU A 606 8.52 -23.74 15.02
N GLU A 607 9.56 -22.90 15.06
CA GLU A 607 10.81 -23.18 15.79
C GLU A 607 10.68 -22.93 17.29
N ASN A 608 10.07 -21.79 17.66
CA ASN A 608 9.87 -21.33 19.02
C ASN A 608 8.42 -20.86 19.20
N SER A 609 7.60 -21.69 19.86
CA SER A 609 6.21 -21.36 20.18
C SER A 609 6.07 -20.40 21.37
N ASN A 610 7.10 -20.31 22.22
CA ASN A 610 7.10 -19.51 23.45
C ASN A 610 6.65 -18.06 23.27
N PRO A 611 7.23 -17.24 22.36
CA PRO A 611 6.84 -15.83 22.24
C PRO A 611 5.36 -15.62 21.88
N TYR A 612 4.70 -16.59 21.26
CA TYR A 612 3.29 -16.51 20.86
C TYR A 612 2.33 -17.09 21.91
N LEU A 613 2.76 -18.15 22.62
CA LEU A 613 1.93 -18.88 23.57
C LEU A 613 2.18 -18.50 25.04
N SER A 614 3.29 -17.82 25.36
CA SER A 614 3.61 -17.40 26.72
C SER A 614 2.72 -16.22 27.14
N ASN A 615 1.51 -16.53 27.61
CA ASN A 615 0.60 -15.55 28.20
C ASN A 615 0.79 -15.53 29.73
N PRO A 616 0.95 -14.36 30.38
CA PRO A 616 0.93 -14.27 31.85
C PRO A 616 -0.32 -14.92 32.47
N LEU A 617 -1.46 -14.95 31.79
CA LEU A 617 -2.68 -15.64 32.25
C LEU A 617 -2.56 -17.18 32.26
N ILE A 618 -1.66 -17.76 31.45
CA ILE A 618 -1.32 -19.20 31.43
C ILE A 618 -0.20 -19.49 32.44
N VAL A 619 0.64 -18.48 32.74
CA VAL A 619 1.72 -18.55 33.72
C VAL A 619 1.22 -18.30 35.15
N ASP A 620 0.10 -17.60 35.36
CA ASP A 620 -0.45 -17.34 36.69
C ASP A 620 -1.48 -18.38 37.17
N SER A 621 -1.96 -19.26 36.28
CA SER A 621 -2.68 -20.46 36.72
C SER A 621 -1.68 -21.42 37.37
N GLU A 622 -2.01 -21.98 38.53
CA GLU A 622 -1.20 -22.88 39.37
C GLU A 622 -0.56 -24.09 38.63
N SER A 623 -0.88 -24.29 37.35
CA SER A 623 -0.25 -25.21 36.40
C SER A 623 1.18 -24.84 35.97
N SER A 624 1.64 -23.61 36.19
CA SER A 624 2.91 -23.08 35.65
C SER A 624 4.18 -23.38 36.48
N GLN A 625 4.07 -24.07 37.62
CA GLN A 625 5.24 -24.73 38.23
C GLN A 625 5.65 -26.02 37.48
N LYS A 626 4.85 -26.46 36.50
CA LYS A 626 5.08 -27.67 35.69
C LYS A 626 5.37 -27.24 34.26
N GLY A 627 6.52 -27.67 33.73
CA GLY A 627 7.06 -27.19 32.45
C GLY A 627 6.04 -27.30 31.30
N THR A 628 5.82 -26.21 30.58
CA THR A 628 4.95 -26.17 29.40
C THR A 628 5.56 -26.99 28.28
N LEU A 629 4.86 -28.04 27.83
CA LEU A 629 5.24 -28.78 26.63
C LEU A 629 5.01 -27.90 25.39
N ASN A 630 5.99 -27.88 24.47
CA ASN A 630 5.79 -27.20 23.19
C ASN A 630 4.77 -27.98 22.34
N PRO A 631 4.06 -27.33 21.39
CA PRO A 631 3.20 -28.02 20.45
C PRO A 631 3.94 -29.15 19.70
N THR A 632 3.24 -30.26 19.42
CA THR A 632 3.81 -31.42 18.71
C THR A 632 4.39 -31.05 17.34
N LEU A 633 3.77 -30.08 16.67
CA LEU A 633 4.20 -29.57 15.37
C LEU A 633 5.61 -28.95 15.43
N THR A 634 5.98 -28.28 16.53
CA THR A 634 7.32 -27.70 16.72
C THR A 634 8.41 -28.77 16.77
N TYR A 635 8.13 -29.92 17.39
CA TYR A 635 9.06 -31.04 17.41
C TYR A 635 9.24 -31.65 16.02
N LEU A 636 8.14 -31.86 15.29
CA LEU A 636 8.21 -32.36 13.91
C LEU A 636 8.94 -31.37 12.99
N PHE A 637 8.74 -30.06 13.19
CA PHE A 637 9.41 -29.04 12.38
C PHE A 637 10.94 -29.01 12.59
N LYS A 638 11.43 -29.27 13.81
CA LYS A 638 12.87 -29.40 14.07
C LYS A 638 13.48 -30.58 13.33
N VAL A 639 12.83 -31.75 13.40
CA VAL A 639 13.23 -32.93 12.63
C VAL A 639 13.15 -32.66 11.13
N TYR A 640 12.11 -31.95 10.68
CA TYR A 640 11.96 -31.52 9.29
C TYR A 640 13.11 -30.62 8.82
N LYS A 641 13.61 -29.68 9.64
CA LYS A 641 14.75 -28.82 9.27
C LYS A 641 16.00 -29.64 8.95
N GLU A 642 16.28 -30.67 9.75
CA GLU A 642 17.44 -31.57 9.62
C GLU A 642 17.25 -32.64 8.52
N ALA A 643 16.01 -32.95 8.16
CA ALA A 643 15.70 -33.97 7.16
C ALA A 643 16.16 -33.59 5.73
N PRO A 644 16.56 -34.60 4.92
CA PRO A 644 16.91 -34.43 3.51
C PRO A 644 15.69 -34.01 2.65
N VAL A 645 15.93 -33.68 1.37
CA VAL A 645 14.87 -33.24 0.43
C VAL A 645 13.83 -34.33 0.18
N ASN A 646 14.26 -35.59 0.08
CA ASN A 646 13.36 -36.74 -0.01
C ASN A 646 13.43 -37.50 1.32
N ILE A 647 12.29 -37.62 1.99
CA ILE A 647 12.18 -38.16 3.33
C ILE A 647 11.39 -39.47 3.25
N SER A 648 11.94 -40.56 3.76
CA SER A 648 11.20 -41.80 4.00
C SER A 648 10.22 -41.59 5.15
N ILE A 649 8.95 -41.95 4.97
CA ILE A 649 7.90 -41.74 6.00
C ILE A 649 8.27 -42.45 7.31
N TYR A 650 8.82 -43.66 7.21
CA TYR A 650 9.18 -44.47 8.36
C TYR A 650 10.32 -43.86 9.17
N ASP A 651 11.39 -43.43 8.51
CA ASP A 651 12.54 -42.80 9.16
C ASP A 651 12.13 -41.47 9.82
N PHE A 652 11.23 -40.73 9.17
CA PHE A 652 10.68 -39.49 9.69
C PHE A 652 9.86 -39.69 10.96
N TYR A 653 9.03 -40.74 10.99
CA TYR A 653 8.27 -41.12 12.18
C TYR A 653 9.19 -41.52 13.35
N ILE A 654 10.23 -42.32 13.08
CA ILE A 654 11.19 -42.73 14.13
C ILE A 654 11.90 -41.50 14.72
N ALA A 655 12.38 -40.59 13.85
CA ALA A 655 13.04 -39.38 14.29
C ALA A 655 12.10 -38.49 15.12
N PHE A 656 10.83 -38.34 14.70
CA PHE A 656 9.81 -37.64 15.48
C PHE A 656 9.56 -38.30 16.85
N LYS A 657 9.36 -39.62 16.90
CA LYS A 657 9.16 -40.38 18.14
C LYS A 657 10.33 -40.17 19.11
N SER A 658 11.57 -40.13 18.60
CA SER A 658 12.78 -39.91 19.42
C SER A 658 12.91 -38.48 19.96
N SER A 659 12.27 -37.50 19.31
CA SER A 659 12.32 -36.09 19.72
C SER A 659 11.39 -35.76 20.90
N LEU A 660 10.47 -36.66 21.25
CA LEU A 660 9.49 -36.50 22.32
C LEU A 660 10.02 -37.05 23.65
N ASP A 661 9.85 -36.28 24.73
CA ASP A 661 10.24 -36.69 26.08
C ASP A 661 9.12 -37.50 26.74
N ARG A 662 9.24 -38.84 26.69
CA ARG A 662 8.22 -39.79 27.19
C ARG A 662 7.86 -39.54 28.67
N ASN A 663 8.82 -39.15 29.50
CA ASN A 663 8.61 -38.97 30.94
C ASN A 663 7.76 -37.74 31.25
N LYS A 664 7.98 -36.63 30.52
CA LYS A 664 7.20 -35.40 30.70
C LYS A 664 5.77 -35.55 30.19
N ILE A 665 5.58 -36.26 29.08
CA ILE A 665 4.25 -36.48 28.50
C ILE A 665 3.44 -37.45 29.38
N LYS A 666 4.09 -38.46 29.97
CA LYS A 666 3.49 -39.38 30.95
C LYS A 666 2.93 -38.62 32.17
N GLU A 667 3.72 -37.71 32.75
CA GLU A 667 3.32 -36.93 33.93
C GLU A 667 2.11 -36.00 33.68
N LEU A 668 1.86 -35.64 32.42
CA LEU A 668 0.74 -34.78 32.01
C LEU A 668 -0.54 -35.58 31.74
N LEU A 669 -0.43 -36.74 31.08
CA LEU A 669 -1.59 -37.57 30.71
C LEU A 669 -2.16 -38.39 31.87
N GLU A 670 -1.34 -38.76 32.87
CA GLU A 670 -1.82 -39.43 34.10
C GLU A 670 -2.80 -38.57 34.93
N LYS A 671 -2.97 -37.27 34.60
CA LYS A 671 -3.81 -36.33 35.36
C LYS A 671 -5.21 -36.07 34.76
N GLU A 672 -5.52 -36.51 33.53
CA GLU A 672 -6.80 -36.19 32.86
C GLU A 672 -7.77 -37.37 32.63
N ASP A 673 -7.32 -38.64 32.74
CA ASP A 673 -8.10 -39.88 33.04
C ASP A 673 -7.51 -41.15 32.35
N GLU A 674 -7.60 -42.28 33.08
CA GLU A 674 -7.51 -43.74 32.74
C GLU A 674 -6.87 -44.23 31.42
N VAL A 675 -5.69 -43.75 31.01
CA VAL A 675 -4.87 -44.46 30.00
C VAL A 675 -3.56 -44.90 30.62
N ASP A 676 -3.40 -46.21 30.79
CA ASP A 676 -2.17 -46.82 31.26
C ASP A 676 -1.12 -46.82 30.12
N ILE A 677 -0.35 -45.73 30.02
CA ILE A 677 0.67 -45.49 28.97
C ILE A 677 1.89 -46.42 29.11
N ASP A 678 1.91 -47.29 30.12
CA ASP A 678 2.93 -48.34 30.28
C ASP A 678 2.85 -49.42 29.20
N VAL A 679 1.76 -49.49 28.44
CA VAL A 679 1.68 -50.31 27.24
C VAL A 679 2.37 -49.59 26.07
N ASP A 680 3.54 -50.08 25.65
CA ASP A 680 4.30 -49.54 24.52
C ASP A 680 3.45 -49.42 23.23
N GLU A 681 2.46 -50.31 23.06
CA GLU A 681 1.51 -50.28 21.93
C GLU A 681 0.62 -49.00 21.93
N VAL A 682 0.23 -48.49 23.09
CA VAL A 682 -0.58 -47.27 23.22
C VAL A 682 0.25 -46.04 22.92
N TRP A 683 1.50 -46.01 23.38
CA TRP A 683 2.46 -44.96 23.06
C TRP A 683 2.74 -44.88 21.55
N GLU A 684 2.87 -46.03 20.88
CA GLU A 684 3.07 -46.11 19.44
C GLU A 684 1.86 -45.59 18.65
N LYS A 685 0.65 -45.97 19.05
CA LYS A 685 -0.59 -45.48 18.41
C LYS A 685 -0.76 -43.98 18.57
N LEU A 686 -0.51 -43.44 19.78
CA LEU A 686 -0.60 -42.00 20.05
C LEU A 686 0.42 -41.21 19.24
N THR A 687 1.70 -41.58 19.33
CA THR A 687 2.77 -40.89 18.59
C THR A 687 2.57 -40.96 17.08
N TYR A 688 2.08 -42.09 16.56
CA TYR A 688 1.75 -42.22 15.14
C TYR A 688 0.56 -41.34 14.74
N SER A 689 -0.50 -41.28 15.57
CA SER A 689 -1.64 -40.38 15.30
C SER A 689 -1.20 -38.91 15.24
N TRP A 690 -0.41 -38.44 16.20
CA TRP A 690 0.15 -37.09 16.20
C TRP A 690 1.06 -36.85 15.00
N PHE A 691 1.90 -37.83 14.65
CA PHE A 691 2.74 -37.74 13.46
C PHE A 691 1.90 -37.56 12.18
N THR A 692 0.86 -38.39 11.98
CA THR A 692 -0.03 -38.27 10.81
C THR A 692 -0.75 -36.93 10.75
N GLN A 693 -1.24 -36.43 11.89
CA GLN A 693 -1.87 -35.12 12.00
C GLN A 693 -0.88 -33.99 11.65
N ASN A 694 0.30 -33.98 12.27
CA ASN A 694 1.31 -32.96 12.02
C ASN A 694 1.82 -33.00 10.56
N CYS A 695 1.96 -34.19 9.96
CA CYS A 695 2.29 -34.32 8.54
C CYS A 695 1.20 -33.73 7.63
N PHE A 696 -0.08 -33.98 7.97
CA PHE A 696 -1.21 -33.40 7.24
C PHE A 696 -1.23 -31.86 7.37
N GLU A 697 -0.98 -31.31 8.55
CA GLU A 697 -0.86 -29.86 8.78
C GLU A 697 0.29 -29.26 7.96
N LEU A 698 1.48 -29.88 7.95
CA LEU A 698 2.62 -29.44 7.14
C LEU A 698 2.35 -29.54 5.63
N MET A 699 1.54 -30.51 5.18
CA MET A 699 1.08 -30.59 3.80
C MET A 699 0.11 -29.46 3.45
N MET A 700 -0.84 -29.15 4.35
CA MET A 700 -1.76 -28.03 4.18
C MET A 700 -1.04 -26.67 4.16
N MET A 701 0.04 -26.54 4.93
CA MET A 701 0.94 -25.36 4.89
C MET A 701 1.84 -25.32 3.63
N GLY A 702 1.90 -26.39 2.84
CA GLY A 702 2.77 -26.49 1.65
C GLY A 702 4.27 -26.69 1.97
N LEU A 703 4.60 -27.14 3.18
CA LEU A 703 5.97 -27.50 3.59
C LEU A 703 6.35 -28.91 3.15
N LEU A 704 5.36 -29.81 3.10
CA LEU A 704 5.52 -31.20 2.64
C LEU A 704 4.63 -31.48 1.44
N LYS A 705 5.13 -32.31 0.52
CA LYS A 705 4.35 -32.82 -0.62
C LYS A 705 4.50 -34.34 -0.72
N GLU A 706 3.39 -35.03 -0.87
CA GLU A 706 3.41 -36.48 -1.08
C GLU A 706 3.79 -36.81 -2.53
N LYS A 707 4.70 -37.78 -2.71
CA LYS A 707 5.01 -38.31 -4.04
C LYS A 707 3.99 -39.39 -4.44
N PRO A 708 3.66 -39.52 -5.74
CA PRO A 708 2.69 -40.51 -6.22
C PRO A 708 3.11 -41.97 -5.96
N LYS A 709 4.37 -42.21 -5.61
CA LYS A 709 4.87 -43.48 -5.06
C LYS A 709 4.93 -43.31 -3.53
N GLY A 710 3.84 -43.63 -2.85
CA GLY A 710 3.46 -43.20 -1.49
C GLY A 710 4.35 -43.58 -0.30
N ASP A 711 5.63 -43.88 -0.51
CA ASP A 711 6.58 -44.20 0.59
C ASP A 711 7.49 -43.03 0.96
N HIS A 712 7.47 -41.95 0.16
CA HIS A 712 8.37 -40.81 0.30
C HIS A 712 7.60 -39.50 0.34
N LEU A 713 8.00 -38.64 1.28
CA LEU A 713 7.63 -37.25 1.35
C LEU A 713 8.71 -36.40 0.70
N GLU A 714 8.29 -35.39 -0.05
CA GLU A 714 9.15 -34.37 -0.60
C GLU A 714 9.06 -33.12 0.26
N LYS A 715 10.21 -32.71 0.79
CA LYS A 715 10.37 -31.44 1.48
C LYS A 715 10.36 -30.32 0.46
N ALA A 716 9.39 -29.41 0.57
CA ALA A 716 9.48 -28.16 -0.14
C ALA A 716 10.70 -27.42 0.41
N ILE A 717 11.70 -27.15 -0.42
CA ILE A 717 12.93 -26.50 0.05
C ILE A 717 12.60 -25.05 0.43
N TRP A 718 12.25 -24.86 1.70
CA TRP A 718 12.23 -23.56 2.36
C TRP A 718 13.65 -23.27 2.83
N LYS A 719 14.57 -22.96 1.92
CA LYS A 719 15.83 -22.31 2.31
C LYS A 719 15.73 -20.82 2.07
N GLY A 720 15.85 -20.05 3.15
CA GLY A 720 16.29 -18.67 3.17
C GLY A 720 17.65 -18.62 3.87
N VAL A 721 18.57 -19.49 3.44
CA VAL A 721 20.00 -19.42 3.77
C VAL A 721 20.70 -18.86 2.56
#